data_AF-A0A1I5A6S8-F1
#
_entry.id   AF-A0A1I5A6S8-F1
#
_cell.length_a   1.000
_cell.length_b   1.000
_cell.length_c   1.000
_cell.angle_alpha   90.00
_cell.angle_beta   90.00
_cell.angle_gamma   90.00
#
_symmetry.space_group_name_H-M   'P 1'
#
loop_
_entity.id
_entity.type
_entity.pdbx_description
1 polymer ?
#
loop_
_entity_poly.entity_id
_entity_poly.type
_entity_poly.pdbx_seq_one_letter_code
_entity_poly.pdbx_strand_id
1 'polypeptide(L)'
;MKQLIRKVLLALGCSLILLNVASSDYLASGTEITAEKVNRIPIEIMEPDPVSGISYYSVQNDGLSTSFVRDSYSEDFADVVRTGIRNFQTSMNISAYKMTVEEMKDNYFRVLYNSGDLYYVKTGFRYSVSGGYVRDVYPVYIHTKEEVQSMNAAFSREVEKVRGLVKPWMSDLEIALIVNDYLATNISYAMEALQSPDHEYHVYTAYGALVEKSAVCQGYSLAYNYLLREVFGVPAEYVVSESMNHAWNMVQIDGEYYHVDVTWNDPVADRLGYARHMFFLLSDAEILTRQHEGWYSPVKATSTKYDHYSWEFFNEPFARIADQYYFMGSDRVLYKYSAQNDVKTPIANLYDLTRANGASMPQFSGASRSIYALGGRLYFLIEGGIASVMPNGTLFRKEVSFPAAHTKIWGFLKEEASFSYVLYEEEQIRRISVPAIRKVTGVSVQEDRITLMPKESKKLSVSVSPYDASNKQLTYISTNPQVVEVRDGMLYGGSVGSAEVYAVSNDGDFFDKVQVTVQTKLIKMEVLKLPDKMSYTLGQPLQMEGLSVRGTFEDGSTRIFQSNELTYSGFQSSIPNAAQPIQISSGGVSISITVEIKNIPTVSYRTHVQNYGWQGFKENGQMSGTTGESLRLEGIEIMLRGKEKLGVKYTTHVQNLGWQDYVADGVMSGTSGKSLRLEAIKLELTGENAALYDIYYRVHAENMGWMGWARNGEPAGTSGCAYRLEGIEILVVQKGMDPPYGASPAYASKKNEWKVTYQTHVQNQGWQSSVFDGAMSGTSGQSLRLEAITISLGEQLPEGSIEYTTHVQNKGWLDPVKDGALSGTSGQGLRLEAIRIRLTGEVSESYDIYYRVHAQNIGWMGWAKNGEDSGTAGYAYRLEGIEIQVVPKGAPAPGSTAGAFRVRG
;
A
#
# COMPACT_ATOMS: atom_id res chain seq x y z
N MET A 1 -3.31 60.94 16.55
CA MET A 1 -2.26 59.89 16.59
C MET A 1 -2.80 58.46 16.40
N LYS A 2 -4.00 58.09 16.90
CA LYS A 2 -4.66 56.79 16.57
C LYS A 2 -5.31 56.69 15.18
N GLN A 3 -5.44 57.79 14.43
CA GLN A 3 -5.93 57.78 13.03
C GLN A 3 -4.82 57.85 11.96
N LEU A 4 -3.56 58.05 12.36
CA LEU A 4 -2.42 58.05 11.41
C LEU A 4 -1.75 56.67 11.26
N ILE A 5 -2.02 55.75 12.18
CA ILE A 5 -1.53 54.34 12.12
C ILE A 5 -2.46 53.46 11.26
N ARG A 6 -3.72 53.87 11.05
CA ARG A 6 -4.68 53.18 10.15
C ARG A 6 -4.41 53.37 8.65
N LYS A 7 -3.58 54.34 8.25
CA LYS A 7 -3.26 54.60 6.83
C LYS A 7 -1.90 54.03 6.37
N VAL A 8 -1.11 53.43 7.25
CA VAL A 8 0.19 52.82 6.90
C VAL A 8 0.11 51.29 6.77
N LEU A 9 -0.95 50.64 7.27
CA LEU A 9 -1.15 49.19 7.16
C LEU A 9 -2.12 48.76 6.03
N LEU A 10 -2.70 49.71 5.30
CA LEU A 10 -3.63 49.47 4.18
C LEU A 10 -2.96 49.52 2.80
N ALA A 11 -1.62 49.48 2.75
CA ALA A 11 -0.83 49.66 1.52
C ALA A 11 0.05 48.45 1.14
N LEU A 12 -0.17 47.24 1.69
CA LEU A 12 0.66 46.06 1.39
C LEU A 12 -0.10 44.77 1.03
N GLY A 13 -1.36 44.87 0.57
CA GLY A 13 -2.11 43.73 0.03
C GLY A 13 -2.67 44.06 -1.34
N CYS A 14 -1.88 43.80 -2.38
CA CYS A 14 -2.26 43.75 -3.81
C CYS A 14 -3.15 44.87 -4.38
N SER A 15 -2.51 45.89 -4.95
CA SER A 15 -3.04 46.58 -6.14
C SER A 15 -1.89 47.09 -7.01
N LEU A 16 -1.80 46.53 -8.22
CA LEU A 16 -1.13 46.97 -9.45
C LEU A 16 0.20 47.76 -9.35
N ILE A 17 1.28 47.14 -9.84
CA ILE A 17 2.40 47.85 -10.46
C ILE A 17 2.00 48.15 -11.90
N LEU A 18 1.72 49.42 -12.19
CA LEU A 18 1.78 49.99 -13.54
C LEU A 18 3.23 50.38 -13.82
N LEU A 19 3.83 49.79 -14.86
CA LEU A 19 5.09 50.24 -15.45
C LEU A 19 4.77 51.10 -16.68
N ASN A 20 5.32 52.31 -16.68
CA ASN A 20 5.23 53.30 -17.75
C ASN A 20 5.78 52.75 -19.09
N VAL A 21 4.97 52.87 -20.16
CA VAL A 21 5.47 53.11 -21.52
C VAL A 21 4.65 54.26 -22.13
N ALA A 22 5.38 55.23 -22.68
CA ALA A 22 4.88 56.51 -23.14
C ALA A 22 4.25 56.49 -24.56
N SER A 23 3.45 57.53 -24.83
CA SER A 23 2.91 58.05 -26.12
C SER A 23 1.76 57.25 -26.75
N SER A 24 0.68 57.81 -27.28
CA SER A 24 0.26 59.20 -27.58
C SER A 24 -1.28 59.27 -27.68
N ASP A 25 -1.84 60.46 -27.38
CA ASP A 25 -2.98 61.10 -28.05
C ASP A 25 -4.38 60.40 -28.11
N TYR A 26 -5.36 60.90 -27.33
CA TYR A 26 -6.40 61.87 -27.78
C TYR A 26 -7.65 61.90 -26.85
N LEU A 27 -7.83 63.04 -26.17
CA LEU A 27 -9.06 63.79 -25.86
C LEU A 27 -10.42 63.11 -25.54
N ALA A 28 -10.82 63.32 -24.28
CA ALA A 28 -11.98 64.13 -23.80
C ALA A 28 -13.44 63.70 -24.03
N SER A 29 -14.11 63.45 -22.89
CA SER A 29 -15.47 63.85 -22.44
C SER A 29 -16.07 62.67 -21.66
N GLY A 30 -16.40 62.75 -20.37
CA GLY A 30 -17.12 63.79 -19.67
C GLY A 30 -18.50 63.22 -19.31
N THR A 31 -18.61 62.48 -18.20
CA THR A 31 -19.81 62.41 -17.34
C THR A 31 -19.54 61.54 -16.11
N GLU A 32 -19.71 62.11 -14.93
CA GLU A 32 -19.92 61.36 -13.68
C GLU A 32 -21.25 60.60 -13.79
N ILE A 33 -21.27 59.33 -13.38
CA ILE A 33 -22.49 58.64 -12.95
C ILE A 33 -22.23 58.04 -11.57
N THR A 34 -23.13 58.40 -10.66
CA THR A 34 -23.20 58.11 -9.24
C THR A 34 -23.40 56.63 -8.93
N ALA A 35 -23.07 56.26 -7.69
CA ALA A 35 -23.33 54.95 -7.08
C ALA A 35 -24.80 54.51 -7.23
N GLU A 36 -25.04 53.50 -8.07
CA GLU A 36 -26.28 52.72 -8.05
C GLU A 36 -25.95 51.24 -8.23
N LYS A 37 -26.38 50.45 -7.21
CA LYS A 37 -26.69 49.01 -7.22
C LYS A 37 -25.77 48.10 -8.05
N VAL A 38 -24.94 47.33 -7.35
CA VAL A 38 -24.44 46.04 -7.86
C VAL A 38 -25.66 45.17 -8.12
N ASN A 39 -26.04 45.04 -9.39
CA ASN A 39 -27.02 44.07 -9.85
C ASN A 39 -26.53 42.67 -9.46
N ARG A 40 -27.26 41.99 -8.59
CA ARG A 40 -27.26 40.53 -8.57
C ARG A 40 -27.81 40.09 -9.92
N ILE A 41 -26.97 39.49 -10.77
CA ILE A 41 -27.41 38.95 -12.05
C ILE A 41 -28.31 37.74 -11.75
N PRO A 42 -29.54 37.68 -12.30
CA PRO A 42 -30.47 36.60 -12.01
C PRO A 42 -29.98 35.25 -12.57
N ILE A 43 -30.30 34.19 -11.82
CA ILE A 43 -30.23 32.80 -12.26
C ILE A 43 -31.21 32.61 -13.42
N GLU A 44 -30.74 32.26 -14.61
CA GLU A 44 -31.61 31.91 -15.73
C GLU A 44 -31.94 30.41 -15.70
N ILE A 45 -33.17 30.09 -15.28
CA ILE A 45 -33.81 28.82 -15.64
C ILE A 45 -34.27 28.99 -17.08
N MET A 46 -33.65 28.27 -18.03
CA MET A 46 -34.19 28.22 -19.39
C MET A 46 -35.54 27.49 -19.34
N GLU A 47 -36.57 28.09 -19.94
CA GLU A 47 -37.88 27.44 -20.06
C GLU A 47 -37.73 26.04 -20.68
N PRO A 48 -38.55 25.06 -20.25
CA PRO A 48 -38.47 23.69 -20.74
C PRO A 48 -38.52 23.67 -22.27
N ASP A 49 -37.67 22.87 -22.89
CA ASP A 49 -37.82 22.54 -24.31
C ASP A 49 -39.24 21.96 -24.50
N PRO A 50 -40.13 22.64 -25.27
CA PRO A 50 -41.53 22.25 -25.38
C PRO A 50 -41.72 20.84 -25.95
N VAL A 51 -40.68 20.28 -26.58
CA VAL A 51 -40.68 18.97 -27.23
C VAL A 51 -40.29 17.84 -26.26
N SER A 52 -39.54 18.13 -25.20
CA SER A 52 -38.97 17.09 -24.31
C SER A 52 -39.32 17.21 -22.81
N GLY A 53 -39.82 18.37 -22.35
CA GLY A 53 -40.18 18.57 -20.94
C GLY A 53 -38.97 18.60 -19.98
N ILE A 54 -37.77 18.82 -20.53
CA ILE A 54 -36.50 18.91 -19.79
C ILE A 54 -36.10 20.39 -19.71
N SER A 55 -35.78 20.85 -18.49
CA SER A 55 -35.27 22.19 -18.20
C SER A 55 -33.76 22.17 -17.97
N TYR A 56 -33.08 23.29 -18.23
CA TYR A 56 -31.65 23.43 -17.99
C TYR A 56 -31.40 24.42 -16.85
N TYR A 57 -30.55 24.01 -15.91
CA TYR A 57 -29.97 24.89 -14.92
C TYR A 57 -28.53 25.22 -15.32
N SER A 58 -28.27 26.51 -15.50
CA SER A 58 -26.94 27.03 -15.83
C SER A 58 -26.47 28.02 -14.77
N VAL A 59 -25.20 27.95 -14.39
CA VAL A 59 -24.54 29.00 -13.60
C VAL A 59 -23.78 29.88 -14.59
N GLN A 60 -24.04 31.19 -14.60
CA GLN A 60 -23.41 32.10 -15.59
C GLN A 60 -21.88 32.23 -15.41
N ASN A 61 -21.35 31.79 -14.28
CA ASN A 61 -19.95 31.43 -14.03
C ASN A 61 -20.00 30.16 -13.20
N ASP A 62 -19.17 29.14 -13.43
CA ASP A 62 -19.06 27.94 -12.56
C ASP A 62 -18.53 28.26 -11.13
N GLY A 63 -18.71 29.50 -10.69
CA GLY A 63 -18.30 30.04 -9.41
C GLY A 63 -19.23 29.68 -8.26
N LEU A 64 -18.64 29.87 -7.09
CA LEU A 64 -19.08 29.57 -5.75
C LEU A 64 -20.54 30.01 -5.44
N SER A 65 -21.39 29.06 -5.04
CA SER A 65 -22.77 29.29 -4.59
C SER A 65 -22.95 28.90 -3.12
N THR A 66 -23.66 29.72 -2.33
CA THR A 66 -23.86 29.60 -0.87
C THR A 66 -25.32 29.41 -0.44
N SER A 67 -26.28 29.34 -1.36
CA SER A 67 -27.62 28.88 -1.00
C SER A 67 -27.51 27.39 -0.69
N PHE A 68 -27.67 26.99 0.56
CA PHE A 68 -27.74 25.58 0.92
C PHE A 68 -28.88 25.40 1.91
N VAL A 69 -29.93 24.70 1.49
CA VAL A 69 -31.03 24.30 2.38
C VAL A 69 -30.54 23.20 3.33
N ARG A 70 -30.30 23.61 4.58
CA ARG A 70 -29.61 22.86 5.64
C ARG A 70 -30.09 21.42 5.89
N ASP A 71 -31.38 21.14 5.69
CA ASP A 71 -32.03 19.88 6.12
C ASP A 71 -32.34 18.90 4.97
N SER A 72 -31.88 19.20 3.74
CA SER A 72 -32.24 18.40 2.54
C SER A 72 -31.16 17.41 2.06
N TYR A 73 -29.96 17.43 2.65
CA TYR A 73 -28.83 16.61 2.17
C TYR A 73 -28.86 15.20 2.72
N SER A 74 -28.84 14.25 1.79
CA SER A 74 -28.84 12.81 2.05
C SER A 74 -27.63 12.19 1.35
N GLU A 75 -26.83 11.44 2.10
CA GLU A 75 -25.72 10.66 1.54
C GLU A 75 -26.23 9.58 0.56
N ASP A 76 -27.43 9.03 0.78
CA ASP A 76 -28.04 8.08 -0.16
C ASP A 76 -28.31 8.75 -1.53
N PHE A 77 -28.78 10.00 -1.52
CA PHE A 77 -28.94 10.80 -2.73
C PHE A 77 -27.58 11.08 -3.37
N ALA A 78 -26.58 11.46 -2.56
CA ALA A 78 -25.24 11.74 -3.04
C ALA A 78 -24.65 10.52 -3.75
N ASP A 79 -24.82 9.32 -3.20
CA ASP A 79 -24.37 8.07 -3.78
C ASP A 79 -25.03 7.75 -5.12
N VAL A 80 -26.34 8.00 -5.25
CA VAL A 80 -27.04 7.84 -6.54
C VAL A 80 -26.42 8.75 -7.60
N VAL A 81 -26.19 10.03 -7.27
CA VAL A 81 -25.63 11.00 -8.21
C VAL A 81 -24.17 10.68 -8.56
N ARG A 82 -23.32 10.44 -7.56
CA ARG A 82 -21.90 10.08 -7.75
C ARG A 82 -21.76 8.81 -8.57
N THR A 83 -22.52 7.77 -8.24
CA THR A 83 -22.48 6.48 -8.94
C THR A 83 -23.00 6.60 -10.36
N GLY A 84 -24.07 7.37 -10.58
CA GLY A 84 -24.59 7.62 -11.92
C GLY A 84 -23.58 8.35 -12.81
N ILE A 85 -22.91 9.39 -12.28
CA ILE A 85 -21.86 10.12 -12.98
C ILE A 85 -20.65 9.23 -13.30
N ARG A 86 -20.14 8.47 -12.32
CA ARG A 86 -19.03 7.53 -12.52
C ARG A 86 -19.32 6.47 -13.59
N ASN A 87 -20.60 6.12 -13.75
CA ASN A 87 -21.07 5.19 -14.77
C ASN A 87 -21.47 5.85 -16.10
N PHE A 88 -21.28 7.16 -16.26
CA PHE A 88 -21.68 7.92 -17.44
C PHE A 88 -23.18 7.79 -17.77
N GLN A 89 -24.03 7.72 -16.75
CA GLN A 89 -25.47 7.68 -16.96
C GLN A 89 -25.94 9.00 -17.58
N THR A 90 -26.78 8.90 -18.60
CA THR A 90 -27.38 10.07 -19.26
C THR A 90 -28.43 10.76 -18.39
N SER A 91 -29.03 10.03 -17.44
CA SER A 91 -29.98 10.56 -16.46
C SER A 91 -30.03 9.68 -15.21
N MET A 92 -30.31 10.27 -14.05
CA MET A 92 -30.56 9.57 -12.79
C MET A 92 -31.95 9.93 -12.28
N ASN A 93 -32.77 8.92 -11.98
CA ASN A 93 -34.07 9.14 -11.37
C ASN A 93 -33.90 9.40 -9.87
N ILE A 94 -34.36 10.58 -9.43
CA ILE A 94 -34.27 11.04 -8.04
C ILE A 94 -35.63 11.31 -7.41
N SER A 95 -36.71 10.87 -8.07
CA SER A 95 -38.09 11.16 -7.66
C SER A 95 -38.42 10.67 -6.24
N ALA A 96 -37.72 9.65 -5.76
CA ALA A 96 -37.85 9.12 -4.40
C ALA A 96 -37.50 10.14 -3.30
N TYR A 97 -36.61 11.09 -3.60
CA TYR A 97 -36.11 12.08 -2.65
C TYR A 97 -37.02 13.32 -2.53
N LYS A 98 -38.01 13.47 -3.42
CA LYS A 98 -38.99 14.57 -3.41
C LYS A 98 -38.36 15.96 -3.20
N MET A 99 -37.25 16.22 -3.91
CA MET A 99 -36.55 17.51 -3.85
C MET A 99 -37.21 18.53 -4.78
N THR A 100 -37.36 19.76 -4.29
CA THR A 100 -37.61 20.93 -5.14
C THR A 100 -36.39 21.22 -6.04
N VAL A 101 -36.54 22.09 -7.03
CA VAL A 101 -35.41 22.47 -7.91
C VAL A 101 -34.29 23.17 -7.13
N GLU A 102 -34.64 24.01 -6.14
CA GLU A 102 -33.63 24.72 -5.33
C GLU A 102 -32.86 23.75 -4.43
N GLU A 103 -33.57 22.84 -3.75
CA GLU A 103 -32.91 21.79 -2.96
C GLU A 103 -32.03 20.91 -3.85
N MET A 104 -32.51 20.52 -5.04
CA MET A 104 -31.75 19.69 -5.96
C MET A 104 -30.45 20.38 -6.39
N LYS A 105 -30.48 21.67 -6.69
CA LYS A 105 -29.31 22.48 -7.04
C LYS A 105 -28.27 22.44 -5.91
N ASP A 106 -28.69 22.78 -4.70
CA ASP A 106 -27.81 22.82 -3.53
C ASP A 106 -27.17 21.45 -3.26
N ASN A 107 -27.96 20.38 -3.38
CA ASN A 107 -27.51 19.02 -3.18
C ASN A 107 -26.59 18.52 -4.29
N TYR A 108 -26.85 18.85 -5.56
CA TYR A 108 -25.98 18.51 -6.69
C TYR A 108 -24.60 19.16 -6.54
N PHE A 109 -24.56 20.44 -6.16
CA PHE A 109 -23.31 21.15 -5.93
C PHE A 109 -22.51 20.52 -4.79
N ARG A 110 -23.14 20.20 -3.66
CA ARG A 110 -22.47 19.51 -2.55
C ARG A 110 -21.90 18.16 -2.97
N VAL A 111 -22.61 17.42 -3.81
CA VAL A 111 -22.09 16.16 -4.37
C VAL A 111 -20.79 16.41 -5.14
N LEU A 112 -20.77 17.36 -6.07
CA LEU A 112 -19.57 17.62 -6.88
C LEU A 112 -18.42 18.21 -6.04
N TYR A 113 -18.71 19.11 -5.09
CA TYR A 113 -17.69 19.74 -4.25
C TYR A 113 -17.08 18.80 -3.19
N ASN A 114 -17.78 17.73 -2.83
CA ASN A 114 -17.24 16.64 -2.01
C ASN A 114 -16.77 15.44 -2.84
N SER A 115 -16.68 15.56 -4.19
CA SER A 115 -16.23 14.50 -5.10
C SER A 115 -15.22 15.03 -6.13
N GLY A 116 -14.00 15.29 -5.69
CA GLY A 116 -12.95 15.84 -6.56
C GLY A 116 -12.59 14.96 -7.77
N ASP A 117 -12.91 13.66 -7.76
CA ASP A 117 -12.75 12.75 -8.90
C ASP A 117 -13.74 12.97 -10.04
N LEU A 118 -14.81 13.75 -9.84
CA LEU A 118 -15.83 14.03 -10.85
C LEU A 118 -15.52 15.26 -11.71
N TYR A 119 -14.24 15.49 -11.99
CA TYR A 119 -13.71 16.67 -12.71
C TYR A 119 -14.16 16.80 -14.18
N TYR A 120 -14.84 15.79 -14.71
CA TYR A 120 -15.28 15.68 -16.12
C TYR A 120 -16.78 15.99 -16.33
N VAL A 121 -17.44 16.55 -15.31
CA VAL A 121 -18.84 16.98 -15.34
C VAL A 121 -18.95 18.44 -14.91
N LYS A 122 -19.84 19.20 -15.58
CA LYS A 122 -20.15 20.59 -15.18
C LYS A 122 -20.98 20.66 -13.91
N THR A 123 -20.84 21.78 -13.20
CA THR A 123 -21.71 22.09 -12.06
C THR A 123 -23.17 22.28 -12.49
N GLY A 124 -23.41 22.80 -13.70
CA GLY A 124 -24.72 22.86 -14.34
C GLY A 124 -25.26 21.49 -14.78
N PHE A 125 -26.57 21.29 -14.66
CA PHE A 125 -27.26 20.05 -15.01
C PHE A 125 -28.63 20.34 -15.66
N ARG A 126 -29.15 19.37 -16.41
CA ARG A 126 -30.56 19.41 -16.86
C ARG A 126 -31.40 18.60 -15.90
N TYR A 127 -32.70 18.88 -15.84
CA TYR A 127 -33.62 18.16 -14.97
C TYR A 127 -35.02 18.07 -15.59
N SER A 128 -35.82 17.11 -15.11
CA SER A 128 -37.26 17.06 -15.38
C SER A 128 -38.05 17.15 -14.08
N VAL A 129 -39.25 17.75 -14.12
CA VAL A 129 -40.12 17.93 -12.95
C VAL A 129 -41.39 17.11 -13.11
N SER A 130 -41.86 16.50 -12.02
CA SER A 130 -43.16 15.85 -11.95
C SER A 130 -43.79 16.10 -10.58
N GLY A 131 -45.05 16.55 -10.55
CA GLY A 131 -45.77 16.81 -9.30
C GLY A 131 -45.15 17.87 -8.38
N GLY A 132 -44.41 18.83 -8.96
CA GLY A 132 -43.71 19.89 -8.20
C GLY A 132 -42.30 19.53 -7.71
N TYR A 133 -41.83 18.30 -7.97
CA TYR A 133 -40.52 17.81 -7.54
C TYR A 133 -39.66 17.36 -8.72
N VAL A 134 -38.33 17.40 -8.55
CA VAL A 134 -37.40 16.90 -9.56
C VAL A 134 -37.52 15.38 -9.68
N ARG A 135 -37.75 14.89 -10.90
CA ARG A 135 -37.89 13.47 -11.22
C ARG A 135 -36.58 12.86 -11.70
N ASP A 136 -35.95 13.49 -12.69
CA ASP A 136 -34.66 13.05 -13.25
C ASP A 136 -33.66 14.19 -13.28
N VAL A 137 -32.38 13.87 -13.10
CA VAL A 137 -31.22 14.76 -13.22
C VAL A 137 -30.32 14.24 -14.34
N TYR A 138 -29.85 15.14 -15.21
CA TYR A 138 -29.03 14.83 -16.38
C TYR A 138 -27.70 15.60 -16.28
N PRO A 139 -26.60 14.92 -15.95
CA PRO A 139 -25.27 15.54 -15.90
C PRO A 139 -24.84 16.06 -17.26
N VAL A 140 -24.05 17.14 -17.26
CA VAL A 140 -23.40 17.63 -18.46
C VAL A 140 -21.94 17.20 -18.45
N TYR A 141 -21.66 16.12 -19.18
CA TYR A 141 -20.29 15.62 -19.38
C TYR A 141 -19.53 16.52 -20.36
N ILE A 142 -18.32 16.90 -20.00
CA ILE A 142 -17.42 17.71 -20.85
C ILE A 142 -16.34 16.86 -21.54
N HIS A 143 -16.23 15.60 -21.15
CA HIS A 143 -15.36 14.61 -21.77
C HIS A 143 -16.12 13.32 -22.06
N THR A 144 -15.67 12.60 -23.07
CA THR A 144 -16.12 11.25 -23.40
C THR A 144 -15.65 10.24 -22.35
N LYS A 145 -16.30 9.07 -22.31
CA LYS A 145 -15.94 8.00 -21.38
C LYS A 145 -14.49 7.52 -21.60
N GLU A 146 -14.06 7.44 -22.84
CA GLU A 146 -12.72 7.01 -23.25
C GLU A 146 -11.64 8.02 -22.84
N GLU A 147 -11.92 9.32 -22.99
CA GLU A 147 -11.03 10.39 -22.51
C GLU A 147 -10.87 10.32 -20.98
N VAL A 148 -11.98 10.16 -20.25
CA VAL A 148 -11.96 10.08 -18.79
C VAL A 148 -11.24 8.84 -18.28
N GLN A 149 -11.32 7.70 -18.98
CA GLN A 149 -10.49 6.54 -18.64
C GLN A 149 -8.99 6.86 -18.69
N SER A 150 -8.57 7.64 -19.70
CA SER A 150 -7.17 8.05 -19.84
C SER A 150 -6.77 9.09 -18.79
N MET A 151 -7.64 10.08 -18.53
CA MET A 151 -7.45 11.08 -17.48
C MET A 151 -7.37 10.44 -16.09
N ASN A 152 -8.22 9.45 -15.80
CA ASN A 152 -8.22 8.72 -14.53
C ASN A 152 -6.90 7.99 -14.29
N ALA A 153 -6.23 7.50 -15.33
CA ALA A 153 -4.91 6.92 -15.17
C ALA A 153 -3.86 7.96 -14.77
N ALA A 154 -3.92 9.18 -15.33
CA ALA A 154 -3.03 10.29 -14.93
C ALA A 154 -3.32 10.78 -13.51
N PHE A 155 -4.60 10.99 -13.20
CA PHE A 155 -5.08 11.39 -11.88
C PHE A 155 -4.67 10.37 -10.81
N SER A 156 -4.86 9.07 -11.06
CA SER A 156 -4.48 8.01 -10.12
C SER A 156 -2.97 7.97 -9.86
N ARG A 157 -2.12 8.22 -10.88
CA ARG A 157 -0.66 8.28 -10.67
C ARG A 157 -0.26 9.40 -9.72
N GLU A 158 -0.90 10.57 -9.82
CA GLU A 158 -0.61 11.69 -8.93
C GLU A 158 -1.14 11.43 -7.52
N VAL A 159 -2.30 10.80 -7.38
CA VAL A 159 -2.83 10.33 -6.08
C VAL A 159 -1.89 9.34 -5.41
N GLU A 160 -1.33 8.37 -6.14
CA GLU A 160 -0.41 7.38 -5.57
C GLU A 160 0.92 8.00 -5.10
N LYS A 161 1.38 9.10 -5.71
CA LYS A 161 2.53 9.87 -5.18
C LYS A 161 2.23 10.42 -3.79
N VAL A 162 1.04 10.98 -3.58
CA VAL A 162 0.62 11.47 -2.25
C VAL A 162 0.42 10.30 -1.28
N ARG A 163 -0.19 9.20 -1.73
CA ARG A 163 -0.38 7.99 -0.91
C ARG A 163 0.96 7.43 -0.41
N GLY A 164 2.00 7.46 -1.25
CA GLY A 164 3.35 7.04 -0.88
C GLY A 164 4.00 7.86 0.25
N LEU A 165 3.54 9.10 0.47
CA LEU A 165 4.00 9.96 1.56
C LEU A 165 3.40 9.55 2.91
N VAL A 166 2.20 8.95 2.92
CA VAL A 166 1.47 8.56 4.12
C VAL A 166 1.86 7.13 4.57
N LYS A 167 1.82 6.86 5.88
CA LYS A 167 2.08 5.54 6.50
C LYS A 167 0.87 5.12 7.32
N PRO A 168 0.57 3.81 7.44
CA PRO A 168 -0.65 3.32 8.10
C PRO A 168 -0.84 3.74 9.56
N TRP A 169 0.24 4.16 10.23
CA TRP A 169 0.25 4.58 11.63
C TRP A 169 0.27 6.11 11.81
N MET A 170 0.20 6.89 10.73
CA MET A 170 0.10 8.36 10.84
C MET A 170 -1.27 8.75 11.37
N SER A 171 -1.30 9.79 12.20
CA SER A 171 -2.54 10.43 12.66
C SER A 171 -3.19 11.26 11.56
N ASP A 172 -4.49 11.52 11.70
CA ASP A 172 -5.25 12.40 10.78
C ASP A 172 -4.62 13.80 10.67
N LEU A 173 -4.04 14.31 11.78
CA LEU A 173 -3.32 15.59 11.82
C LEU A 173 -2.06 15.56 10.94
N GLU A 174 -1.27 14.50 11.05
CA GLU A 174 -0.06 14.33 10.24
C GLU A 174 -0.40 14.16 8.75
N ILE A 175 -1.50 13.48 8.43
CA ILE A 175 -2.01 13.34 7.07
C ILE A 175 -2.45 14.71 6.53
N ALA A 176 -3.27 15.45 7.27
CA ALA A 176 -3.74 16.77 6.89
C ALA A 176 -2.58 17.75 6.60
N LEU A 177 -1.53 17.68 7.42
CA LEU A 177 -0.31 18.49 7.26
C LEU A 177 0.47 18.12 5.99
N ILE A 178 0.70 16.82 5.76
CA ILE A 178 1.42 16.32 4.58
C ILE A 178 0.70 16.70 3.29
N VAL A 179 -0.63 16.60 3.27
CA VAL A 179 -1.41 16.95 2.09
C VAL A 179 -1.37 18.47 1.85
N ASN A 180 -1.39 19.30 2.90
CA ASN A 180 -1.25 20.76 2.78
C ASN A 180 0.11 21.10 2.15
N ASP A 181 1.20 20.57 2.71
CA ASP A 181 2.56 20.76 2.20
C ASP A 181 2.70 20.30 0.74
N TYR A 182 2.14 19.13 0.42
CA TYR A 182 2.20 18.59 -0.94
C TYR A 182 1.53 19.52 -1.94
N LEU A 183 0.29 19.94 -1.69
CA LEU A 183 -0.47 20.78 -2.61
C LEU A 183 0.16 22.17 -2.75
N ALA A 184 0.54 22.81 -1.63
CA ALA A 184 1.15 24.14 -1.64
C ALA A 184 2.52 24.19 -2.34
N THR A 185 3.23 23.06 -2.45
CA THR A 185 4.56 23.01 -3.11
C THR A 185 4.54 22.45 -4.53
N ASN A 186 3.43 21.88 -4.98
CA ASN A 186 3.34 21.20 -6.27
C ASN A 186 2.30 21.81 -7.22
N ILE A 187 1.58 22.84 -6.81
CA ILE A 187 0.54 23.51 -7.61
C ILE A 187 0.88 24.99 -7.68
N SER A 188 0.65 25.62 -8.83
CA SER A 188 0.75 27.06 -8.98
C SER A 188 -0.65 27.69 -9.08
N TYR A 189 -0.84 28.83 -8.43
CA TYR A 189 -2.11 29.56 -8.52
C TYR A 189 -2.32 30.17 -9.93
N ALA A 190 -3.42 29.79 -10.59
CA ALA A 190 -3.69 30.10 -11.99
C ALA A 190 -4.16 31.56 -12.25
N MET A 191 -3.30 32.56 -11.98
CA MET A 191 -3.65 33.98 -12.16
C MET A 191 -3.93 34.39 -13.62
N GLU A 192 -3.22 33.77 -14.57
CA GLU A 192 -3.31 34.11 -16.01
C GLU A 192 -4.54 33.46 -16.67
N ALA A 193 -4.94 32.26 -16.23
CA ALA A 193 -6.13 31.58 -16.73
C ALA A 193 -7.43 32.35 -16.44
N LEU A 194 -7.45 33.14 -15.35
CA LEU A 194 -8.54 34.06 -14.99
C LEU A 194 -8.62 35.32 -15.87
N GLN A 195 -7.62 35.56 -16.73
CA GLN A 195 -7.56 36.71 -17.65
C GLN A 195 -7.85 36.31 -19.10
N SER A 196 -7.95 35.00 -19.38
CA SER A 196 -8.24 34.47 -20.71
C SER A 196 -9.74 34.50 -21.01
N PRO A 197 -10.19 34.96 -22.19
CA PRO A 197 -11.60 34.89 -22.61
C PRO A 197 -12.14 33.45 -22.69
N ASP A 198 -11.25 32.47 -22.88
CA ASP A 198 -11.57 31.04 -23.08
C ASP A 198 -11.38 30.21 -21.78
N HIS A 199 -11.56 30.81 -20.60
CA HIS A 199 -11.42 30.21 -19.26
C HIS A 199 -11.41 28.68 -19.25
N GLU A 200 -10.22 28.11 -19.09
CA GLU A 200 -10.01 26.68 -19.17
C GLU A 200 -10.64 26.01 -17.95
N TYR A 201 -11.76 25.29 -18.14
CA TYR A 201 -12.58 24.70 -17.07
C TYR A 201 -11.75 23.87 -16.06
N HIS A 202 -10.64 23.31 -16.52
CA HIS A 202 -9.76 22.43 -15.75
C HIS A 202 -9.17 23.08 -14.49
N VAL A 203 -8.89 24.39 -14.46
CA VAL A 203 -8.29 25.09 -13.29
C VAL A 203 -9.20 25.11 -12.06
N TYR A 204 -10.50 24.84 -12.24
CA TYR A 204 -11.50 24.76 -11.19
C TYR A 204 -11.70 23.33 -10.64
N THR A 205 -10.88 22.37 -11.09
CA THR A 205 -11.06 20.95 -10.77
C THR A 205 -9.88 20.38 -9.97
N ALA A 206 -10.09 19.26 -9.27
CA ALA A 206 -8.98 18.54 -8.66
C ALA A 206 -8.00 17.98 -9.70
N TYR A 207 -8.42 17.79 -10.96
CA TYR A 207 -7.53 17.37 -12.05
C TYR A 207 -6.56 18.49 -12.45
N GLY A 208 -7.03 19.73 -12.59
CA GLY A 208 -6.16 20.89 -12.82
C GLY A 208 -5.12 21.05 -11.70
N ALA A 209 -5.57 20.89 -10.46
CA ALA A 209 -4.70 20.89 -9.28
C ALA A 209 -3.67 19.74 -9.30
N LEU A 210 -4.11 18.49 -9.34
CA LEU A 210 -3.24 17.33 -9.14
C LEU A 210 -2.45 16.93 -10.37
N VAL A 211 -3.00 17.08 -11.58
CA VAL A 211 -2.37 16.59 -12.82
C VAL A 211 -1.70 17.72 -13.58
N GLU A 212 -2.42 18.83 -13.81
CA GLU A 212 -1.90 19.96 -14.59
C GLU A 212 -1.04 20.91 -13.75
N LYS A 213 -1.08 20.77 -12.41
CA LYS A 213 -0.33 21.56 -11.44
C LYS A 213 -0.67 23.05 -11.48
N SER A 214 -1.89 23.39 -11.92
CA SER A 214 -2.37 24.76 -12.06
C SER A 214 -3.86 24.83 -11.68
N ALA A 215 -4.20 25.62 -10.66
CA ALA A 215 -5.58 25.72 -10.18
C ALA A 215 -5.88 27.05 -9.49
N VAL A 216 -7.17 27.34 -9.33
CA VAL A 216 -7.67 28.41 -8.44
C VAL A 216 -8.18 27.82 -7.12
N CYS A 217 -8.67 28.66 -6.19
CA CYS A 217 -9.09 28.25 -4.85
C CYS A 217 -10.04 27.04 -4.84
N GLN A 218 -10.95 26.95 -5.80
CA GLN A 218 -11.83 25.79 -5.97
C GLN A 218 -11.07 24.49 -6.27
N GLY A 219 -10.12 24.50 -7.21
CA GLY A 219 -9.35 23.30 -7.57
C GLY A 219 -8.46 22.80 -6.42
N TYR A 220 -7.82 23.72 -5.69
CA TYR A 220 -7.06 23.40 -4.47
C TYR A 220 -7.95 22.73 -3.42
N SER A 221 -9.12 23.34 -3.16
CA SER A 221 -10.05 22.87 -2.12
C SER A 221 -10.67 21.51 -2.47
N LEU A 222 -10.94 21.25 -3.75
CA LEU A 222 -11.40 19.95 -4.26
C LEU A 222 -10.31 18.88 -4.13
N ALA A 223 -9.06 19.19 -4.49
CA ALA A 223 -7.94 18.26 -4.39
C ALA A 223 -7.64 17.90 -2.92
N TYR A 224 -7.62 18.89 -2.03
CA TYR A 224 -7.40 18.68 -0.61
C TYR A 224 -8.52 17.84 0.01
N ASN A 225 -9.79 18.18 -0.27
CA ASN A 225 -10.94 17.41 0.21
C ASN A 225 -10.91 15.95 -0.28
N TYR A 226 -10.68 15.73 -1.58
CA TYR A 226 -10.62 14.39 -2.17
C TYR A 226 -9.51 13.53 -1.56
N LEU A 227 -8.30 14.09 -1.42
CA LEU A 227 -7.18 13.39 -0.81
C LEU A 227 -7.48 13.02 0.66
N LEU A 228 -8.06 13.92 1.44
CA LEU A 228 -8.40 13.60 2.83
C LEU A 228 -9.53 12.58 2.93
N ARG A 229 -10.69 12.88 2.32
CA ARG A 229 -11.92 12.11 2.50
C ARG A 229 -11.89 10.75 1.79
N GLU A 230 -11.60 10.75 0.49
CA GLU A 230 -11.74 9.57 -0.36
C GLU A 230 -10.46 8.72 -0.39
N VAL A 231 -9.27 9.32 -0.24
CA VAL A 231 -7.99 8.60 -0.33
C VAL A 231 -7.50 8.13 1.03
N PHE A 232 -7.64 8.95 2.08
CA PHE A 232 -7.11 8.68 3.43
C PHE A 232 -8.17 8.45 4.50
N GLY A 233 -9.46 8.70 4.22
CA GLY A 233 -10.54 8.51 5.19
C GLY A 233 -10.57 9.54 6.32
N VAL A 234 -9.89 10.68 6.16
CA VAL A 234 -9.94 11.82 7.10
C VAL A 234 -11.17 12.67 6.77
N PRO A 235 -12.14 12.83 7.69
CA PRO A 235 -13.35 13.60 7.39
C PRO A 235 -13.04 15.07 7.09
N ALA A 236 -13.50 15.53 5.94
CA ALA A 236 -13.32 16.91 5.49
C ALA A 236 -14.55 17.39 4.72
N GLU A 237 -14.85 18.69 4.84
CA GLU A 237 -15.94 19.38 4.16
C GLU A 237 -15.40 20.53 3.31
N TYR A 238 -15.99 20.74 2.15
CA TYR A 238 -15.75 21.91 1.31
C TYR A 238 -16.43 23.15 1.91
N VAL A 239 -15.73 24.28 1.93
CA VAL A 239 -16.21 25.56 2.47
C VAL A 239 -16.18 26.62 1.39
N VAL A 240 -17.22 27.43 1.34
CA VAL A 240 -17.40 28.48 0.35
C VAL A 240 -17.83 29.80 0.99
N SER A 241 -17.27 30.91 0.50
CA SER A 241 -17.71 32.27 0.79
C SER A 241 -18.00 33.02 -0.51
N GLU A 242 -19.28 33.31 -0.73
CA GLU A 242 -19.74 34.14 -1.86
C GLU A 242 -19.20 35.56 -1.77
N SER A 243 -19.22 36.15 -0.57
CA SER A 243 -18.75 37.54 -0.37
C SER A 243 -17.26 37.71 -0.64
N MET A 244 -16.48 36.66 -0.43
CA MET A 244 -15.06 36.65 -0.75
C MET A 244 -14.75 36.14 -2.15
N ASN A 245 -15.72 35.51 -2.83
CA ASN A 245 -15.48 34.66 -3.99
C ASN A 245 -14.31 33.69 -3.74
N HIS A 246 -14.35 33.00 -2.59
CA HIS A 246 -13.26 32.14 -2.12
C HIS A 246 -13.74 30.81 -1.56
N ALA A 247 -12.90 29.77 -1.67
CA ALA A 247 -13.17 28.43 -1.17
C ALA A 247 -11.95 27.83 -0.48
N TRP A 248 -12.23 27.02 0.53
CA TRP A 248 -11.26 26.29 1.34
C TRP A 248 -11.92 25.05 1.97
N ASN A 249 -11.33 24.48 3.02
CA ASN A 249 -11.86 23.27 3.66
C ASN A 249 -12.02 23.40 5.18
N MET A 250 -12.88 22.56 5.74
CA MET A 250 -12.89 22.20 7.16
C MET A 250 -12.48 20.73 7.30
N VAL A 251 -11.59 20.42 8.23
CA VAL A 251 -11.05 19.07 8.46
C VAL A 251 -11.32 18.65 9.90
N GLN A 252 -11.77 17.42 10.10
CA GLN A 252 -11.99 16.86 11.43
C GLN A 252 -10.71 16.20 11.95
N ILE A 253 -10.19 16.69 13.08
CA ILE A 253 -9.03 16.15 13.79
C ILE A 253 -9.44 15.87 15.23
N ASP A 254 -9.19 14.64 15.70
CA ASP A 254 -9.56 14.20 17.05
C ASP A 254 -11.06 14.46 17.39
N GLY A 255 -11.94 14.36 16.39
CA GLY A 255 -13.39 14.57 16.52
C GLY A 255 -13.89 16.02 16.37
N GLU A 256 -13.00 17.01 16.30
CA GLU A 256 -13.33 18.44 16.19
C GLU A 256 -12.99 18.97 14.79
N TYR A 257 -13.81 19.87 14.24
CA TYR A 257 -13.54 20.49 12.93
C TYR A 257 -12.68 21.75 13.07
N TYR A 258 -11.80 21.96 12.08
CA TYR A 258 -10.95 23.15 11.96
C TYR A 258 -10.85 23.58 10.51
N HIS A 259 -10.65 24.87 10.27
CA HIS A 259 -10.44 25.38 8.93
C HIS A 259 -9.02 25.11 8.42
N VAL A 260 -8.92 24.75 7.14
CA VAL A 260 -7.66 24.66 6.38
C VAL A 260 -7.84 25.36 5.04
N ASP A 261 -7.00 26.36 4.75
CA ASP A 261 -6.94 27.05 3.46
C ASP A 261 -5.56 26.88 2.82
N VAL A 262 -5.46 25.86 1.97
CA VAL A 262 -4.23 25.52 1.24
C VAL A 262 -3.87 26.63 0.24
N THR A 263 -4.87 27.29 -0.36
CA THR A 263 -4.63 28.34 -1.36
C THR A 263 -3.98 29.57 -0.75
N TRP A 264 -4.37 29.97 0.45
CA TRP A 264 -3.71 31.08 1.16
C TRP A 264 -2.42 30.66 1.89
N ASN A 265 -2.25 29.34 2.07
CA ASN A 265 -0.98 28.76 2.50
C ASN A 265 0.07 28.68 1.38
N ASP A 266 -0.36 28.73 0.12
CA ASP A 266 0.49 28.84 -1.07
C ASP A 266 0.80 30.33 -1.39
N PRO A 267 2.08 30.75 -1.43
CA PRO A 267 2.42 32.14 -1.72
C PRO A 267 2.18 32.52 -3.19
N VAL A 268 1.51 33.66 -3.42
CA VAL A 268 1.37 34.27 -4.75
C VAL A 268 2.26 35.53 -4.86
N ALA A 269 3.07 35.72 -5.92
CA ALA A 269 3.41 34.77 -6.99
C ALA A 269 4.12 33.51 -6.44
N ASP A 270 3.90 32.39 -7.12
CA ASP A 270 4.37 31.06 -6.73
C ASP A 270 5.85 31.07 -6.32
N ARG A 271 6.13 30.45 -5.17
CA ARG A 271 7.48 30.29 -4.65
C ARG A 271 7.76 28.81 -4.47
N LEU A 272 8.58 28.32 -5.38
CA LEU A 272 8.97 26.92 -5.42
C LEU A 272 9.56 26.45 -4.08
N GLY A 273 8.99 25.37 -3.53
CA GLY A 273 9.42 24.76 -2.27
C GLY A 273 8.91 25.48 -1.01
N TYR A 274 8.01 26.46 -1.14
CA TYR A 274 7.42 27.19 -0.02
C TYR A 274 6.05 26.62 0.33
N ALA A 275 5.78 26.42 1.62
CA ALA A 275 4.46 26.06 2.13
C ALA A 275 4.22 26.76 3.45
N ARG A 276 3.20 27.60 3.53
CA ARG A 276 2.80 28.24 4.78
C ARG A 276 1.80 27.36 5.53
N HIS A 277 1.64 27.66 6.80
CA HIS A 277 0.67 27.01 7.67
C HIS A 277 -0.14 28.03 8.48
N MET A 278 -0.18 29.27 8.00
CA MET A 278 -0.91 30.37 8.64
C MET A 278 -2.42 30.17 8.53
N PHE A 279 -2.92 29.31 7.66
CA PHE A 279 -4.34 29.01 7.57
C PHE A 279 -4.59 27.52 7.79
N PHE A 280 -3.81 26.89 8.68
CA PHE A 280 -3.88 25.46 8.98
C PHE A 280 -4.45 25.21 10.39
N LEU A 281 -5.54 24.45 10.44
CA LEU A 281 -6.28 24.04 11.65
C LEU A 281 -6.73 25.21 12.55
N LEU A 282 -7.41 26.20 11.97
CA LEU A 282 -7.93 27.35 12.72
C LEU A 282 -9.39 27.17 13.16
N SER A 283 -9.74 27.73 14.31
CA SER A 283 -11.14 27.87 14.74
C SER A 283 -11.92 28.90 13.90
N ASP A 284 -13.25 28.85 13.96
CA ASP A 284 -14.16 29.86 13.38
C ASP A 284 -13.78 31.28 13.86
N ALA A 285 -13.41 31.40 15.14
CA ALA A 285 -13.04 32.67 15.75
C ALA A 285 -11.71 33.20 15.21
N GLU A 286 -10.72 32.32 15.08
CA GLU A 286 -9.38 32.71 14.66
C GLU A 286 -9.31 33.00 13.16
N ILE A 287 -9.93 32.17 12.31
CA ILE A 287 -9.92 32.40 10.86
C ILE A 287 -10.62 33.72 10.48
N LEU A 288 -11.64 34.12 11.25
CA LEU A 288 -12.32 35.40 11.08
C LEU A 288 -11.38 36.59 11.31
N THR A 289 -10.44 36.48 12.25
CA THR A 289 -9.44 37.53 12.48
C THR A 289 -8.46 37.67 11.31
N ARG A 290 -8.32 36.61 10.50
CA ARG A 290 -7.42 36.52 9.35
C ARG A 290 -8.12 36.84 8.02
N GLN A 291 -9.27 37.52 8.08
CA GLN A 291 -10.03 38.06 6.94
C GLN A 291 -10.84 37.02 6.14
N HIS A 292 -11.08 35.83 6.68
CA HIS A 292 -12.11 34.95 6.16
C HIS A 292 -13.46 35.30 6.76
N GLU A 293 -14.45 35.62 5.94
CA GLU A 293 -15.78 36.02 6.39
C GLU A 293 -16.90 35.52 5.47
N GLY A 294 -18.14 35.55 5.95
CA GLY A 294 -19.32 35.27 5.13
C GLY A 294 -19.40 33.85 4.58
N TRP A 295 -18.74 32.87 5.21
CA TRP A 295 -18.75 31.50 4.74
C TRP A 295 -20.02 30.75 5.11
N TYR A 296 -20.32 29.75 4.30
CA TYR A 296 -21.28 28.72 4.62
C TYR A 296 -20.56 27.38 4.81
N SER A 297 -20.93 26.66 5.87
CA SER A 297 -20.50 25.28 6.11
C SER A 297 -21.59 24.50 6.88
N PRO A 298 -21.80 23.20 6.58
CA PRO A 298 -22.68 22.35 7.37
C PRO A 298 -22.13 22.06 8.78
N VAL A 299 -20.82 22.20 8.97
CA VAL A 299 -20.10 21.95 10.23
C VAL A 299 -19.51 23.25 10.79
N LYS A 300 -19.10 23.24 12.06
CA LYS A 300 -18.55 24.42 12.76
C LYS A 300 -17.20 24.10 13.37
N ALA A 301 -16.25 25.04 13.29
CA ALA A 301 -14.94 24.89 13.90
C ALA A 301 -14.86 25.61 15.25
N THR A 302 -15.48 25.04 16.29
CA THR A 302 -15.58 25.71 17.61
C THR A 302 -14.36 25.51 18.52
N SER A 303 -13.53 24.51 18.25
CA SER A 303 -12.36 24.20 19.07
C SER A 303 -11.20 25.14 18.75
N THR A 304 -10.56 25.71 19.77
CA THR A 304 -9.40 26.61 19.63
C THR A 304 -8.07 25.90 19.90
N LYS A 305 -8.06 24.55 19.94
CA LYS A 305 -6.89 23.75 20.35
C LYS A 305 -5.62 24.09 19.57
N TYR A 306 -5.76 24.30 18.27
CA TYR A 306 -4.67 24.49 17.32
C TYR A 306 -4.42 25.96 16.94
N ASP A 307 -5.24 26.88 17.47
CA ASP A 307 -5.02 28.31 17.26
C ASP A 307 -3.65 28.69 17.86
N HIS A 308 -2.87 29.47 17.11
CA HIS A 308 -1.51 29.88 17.46
C HIS A 308 -0.51 28.75 17.70
N TYR A 309 -0.78 27.55 17.16
CA TYR A 309 0.25 26.54 17.06
C TYR A 309 1.43 27.08 16.27
N SER A 310 2.60 26.64 16.70
CA SER A 310 3.86 27.13 16.19
C SER A 310 4.07 27.05 14.69
N TRP A 311 3.33 26.18 14.01
CA TRP A 311 3.40 26.04 12.57
C TRP A 311 2.99 27.30 11.82
N GLU A 312 2.19 28.20 12.41
CA GLU A 312 1.78 29.42 11.74
C GLU A 312 2.95 30.34 11.34
N PHE A 313 4.12 30.14 11.96
CA PHE A 313 5.36 30.86 11.67
C PHE A 313 6.29 30.12 10.70
N PHE A 314 5.92 28.91 10.28
CA PHE A 314 6.68 28.12 9.33
C PHE A 314 6.16 28.37 7.92
N ASN A 315 7.11 28.65 7.04
CA ASN A 315 6.84 28.98 5.65
C ASN A 315 7.57 28.03 4.68
N GLU A 316 7.91 26.84 5.16
CA GLU A 316 8.62 25.80 4.41
C GLU A 316 7.96 24.46 4.74
N PRO A 317 7.93 23.50 3.81
CA PRO A 317 7.42 22.16 4.07
C PRO A 317 8.30 21.45 5.11
N PHE A 318 7.69 20.59 5.90
CA PHE A 318 8.45 19.83 6.90
C PHE A 318 9.24 18.68 6.26
N ALA A 319 10.53 18.58 6.58
CA ALA A 319 11.31 17.39 6.25
C ALA A 319 10.97 16.25 7.19
N ARG A 320 10.78 15.04 6.66
CA ARG A 320 10.43 13.85 7.47
C ARG A 320 11.49 12.76 7.37
N ILE A 321 12.00 12.32 8.52
CA ILE A 321 12.86 11.13 8.63
C ILE A 321 12.23 10.20 9.67
N ALA A 322 11.93 8.98 9.25
CA ALA A 322 11.07 8.07 10.02
C ALA A 322 9.76 8.77 10.43
N ASP A 323 9.46 8.85 11.73
CA ASP A 323 8.24 9.48 12.28
C ASP A 323 8.52 10.83 12.95
N GLN A 324 9.55 11.54 12.49
CA GLN A 324 9.95 12.82 13.06
C GLN A 324 9.99 13.90 11.99
N TYR A 325 9.43 15.06 12.33
CA TYR A 325 9.41 16.25 11.49
C TYR A 325 10.59 17.14 11.83
N TYR A 326 11.17 17.75 10.80
CA TYR A 326 12.34 18.60 10.89
C TYR A 326 12.13 19.84 10.03
N PHE A 327 12.60 20.98 10.51
CA PHE A 327 12.57 22.23 9.75
C PHE A 327 13.74 23.13 10.15
N MET A 328 14.09 24.09 9.30
CA MET A 328 15.03 25.15 9.65
C MET A 328 14.27 26.38 10.13
N GLY A 329 14.54 26.83 11.36
CA GLY A 329 14.01 28.09 11.88
C GLY A 329 14.60 29.30 11.15
N SER A 330 13.95 30.45 11.31
CA SER A 330 14.45 31.74 10.79
C SER A 330 15.78 32.16 11.42
N ASP A 331 16.08 31.63 12.60
CA ASP A 331 17.32 31.70 13.36
C ASP A 331 18.43 30.77 12.84
N ARG A 332 18.18 30.01 11.77
CA ARG A 332 19.09 29.02 11.16
C ARG A 332 19.37 27.80 12.05
N VAL A 333 18.55 27.59 13.07
CA VAL A 333 18.60 26.38 13.89
C VAL A 333 17.78 25.30 13.21
N LEU A 334 18.36 24.11 13.08
CA LEU A 334 17.63 22.90 12.74
C LEU A 334 16.83 22.46 13.95
N TYR A 335 15.52 22.33 13.79
CA TYR A 335 14.60 21.87 14.83
C TYR A 335 14.01 20.51 14.46
N LYS A 336 13.74 19.72 15.50
CA LYS A 336 12.80 18.60 15.48
C LYS A 336 11.44 19.12 15.95
N TYR A 337 10.34 18.72 15.32
CA TYR A 337 8.99 19.18 15.63
C TYR A 337 8.04 18.02 15.93
N SER A 338 7.22 18.17 16.97
CA SER A 338 6.10 17.29 17.28
C SER A 338 4.80 18.05 17.03
N ALA A 339 4.14 17.76 15.90
CA ALA A 339 2.91 18.43 15.50
C ALA A 339 1.74 18.15 16.47
N GLN A 340 1.72 16.98 17.12
CA GLN A 340 0.66 16.63 18.08
C GLN A 340 0.66 17.49 19.35
N ASN A 341 1.84 17.95 19.80
CA ASN A 341 2.03 18.61 21.09
C ASN A 341 2.60 20.03 20.99
N ASP A 342 2.77 20.54 19.77
CA ASP A 342 3.44 21.80 19.45
C ASP A 342 4.86 21.97 20.00
N VAL A 343 5.64 20.89 20.09
CA VAL A 343 6.99 20.95 20.69
C VAL A 343 8.06 21.08 19.61
N LYS A 344 8.86 22.16 19.69
CA LYS A 344 10.10 22.34 18.92
C LYS A 344 11.31 22.01 19.78
N THR A 345 12.20 21.14 19.31
CA THR A 345 13.47 20.82 19.97
C THR A 345 14.64 21.25 19.08
N PRO A 346 15.49 22.20 19.53
CA PRO A 346 16.67 22.60 18.75
C PRO A 346 17.68 21.45 18.68
N ILE A 347 18.24 21.22 17.49
CA ILE A 347 19.21 20.14 17.23
C ILE A 347 20.60 20.70 17.01
N ALA A 348 20.73 21.61 16.03
CA ALA A 348 22.02 22.17 15.65
C ALA A 348 21.84 23.56 15.03
N ASN A 349 22.78 24.46 15.32
CA ASN A 349 22.88 25.71 14.58
C ASN A 349 23.59 25.43 13.24
N LEU A 350 22.85 25.49 12.12
CA LEU A 350 23.39 25.15 10.82
C LEU A 350 24.40 26.19 10.30
N TYR A 351 24.33 27.43 10.79
CA TYR A 351 25.33 28.46 10.49
C TYR A 351 26.69 28.11 11.08
N ASP A 352 26.72 27.76 12.37
CA ASP A 352 27.95 27.40 13.07
C ASP A 352 28.53 26.10 12.51
N LEU A 353 27.67 25.10 12.25
CA LEU A 353 28.08 23.81 11.68
C LEU A 353 28.71 23.99 10.30
N THR A 354 28.11 24.81 9.43
CA THR A 354 28.61 25.07 8.09
C THR A 354 29.95 25.80 8.13
N ARG A 355 30.08 26.81 9.01
CA ARG A 355 31.33 27.57 9.21
C ARG A 355 32.47 26.68 9.72
N ALA A 356 32.19 25.81 10.69
CA ALA A 356 33.17 24.88 11.25
C ALA A 356 33.72 23.90 10.20
N ASN A 357 32.98 23.65 9.11
CA ASN A 357 33.34 22.74 8.03
C ASN A 357 33.82 23.47 6.76
N GLY A 358 34.30 24.71 6.87
CA GLY A 358 34.92 25.44 5.76
C GLY A 358 33.95 25.87 4.65
N ALA A 359 32.66 25.96 4.97
CA ALA A 359 31.62 26.46 4.07
C ALA A 359 30.93 27.69 4.69
N SER A 360 30.08 28.35 3.90
CA SER A 360 29.26 29.47 4.34
C SER A 360 27.78 29.17 4.08
N MET A 361 26.89 29.69 4.91
CA MET A 361 25.46 29.71 4.58
C MET A 361 25.20 30.81 3.55
N PRO A 362 24.36 30.60 2.53
CA PRO A 362 24.04 31.61 1.54
C PRO A 362 23.41 32.85 2.18
N GLN A 363 23.66 34.02 1.58
CA GLN A 363 22.96 35.25 1.93
C GLN A 363 21.56 35.20 1.28
N PHE A 364 20.58 34.70 2.03
CA PHE A 364 19.26 34.40 1.49
C PHE A 364 18.32 35.62 1.37
N SER A 365 17.53 35.65 0.30
CA SER A 365 16.21 36.28 0.22
C SER A 365 15.19 35.23 -0.24
N GLY A 366 14.09 34.98 0.49
CA GLY A 366 13.03 34.03 0.07
C GLY A 366 13.24 32.54 0.40
N ALA A 367 12.60 31.66 -0.40
CA ALA A 367 12.35 30.19 -0.27
C ALA A 367 13.58 29.26 -0.25
N SER A 368 14.66 29.75 0.34
CA SER A 368 15.99 29.13 0.32
C SER A 368 16.35 28.52 1.68
N ARG A 369 15.35 28.42 2.58
CA ARG A 369 15.48 27.85 3.92
C ARG A 369 14.93 26.43 4.05
N SER A 370 14.48 25.84 2.94
CA SER A 370 13.94 24.49 2.94
C SER A 370 14.99 23.47 3.38
N ILE A 371 14.55 22.46 4.12
CA ILE A 371 15.33 21.25 4.39
C ILE A 371 14.59 20.09 3.72
N TYR A 372 15.32 19.15 3.15
CA TYR A 372 14.73 17.92 2.63
C TYR A 372 15.33 16.69 3.26
N ALA A 373 14.48 15.70 3.51
CA ALA A 373 14.91 14.39 3.95
C ALA A 373 15.15 13.45 2.76
N LEU A 374 16.34 12.84 2.69
CA LEU A 374 16.64 11.80 1.69
C LEU A 374 17.62 10.75 2.25
N GLY A 375 17.17 9.48 2.32
CA GLY A 375 17.98 8.37 2.81
C GLY A 375 18.62 8.65 4.17
N GLY A 376 17.80 9.03 5.15
CA GLY A 376 18.21 9.22 6.54
C GLY A 376 18.93 10.53 6.89
N ARG A 377 19.21 11.40 5.90
CA ARG A 377 19.89 12.69 6.11
C ARG A 377 19.00 13.86 5.76
N LEU A 378 19.29 15.00 6.38
CA LEU A 378 18.66 16.30 6.13
C LEU A 378 19.58 17.13 5.24
N TYR A 379 19.09 17.53 4.08
CA TYR A 379 19.81 18.30 3.07
C TYR A 379 19.39 19.77 3.13
N PHE A 380 20.34 20.68 2.96
CA PHE A 380 20.13 22.13 2.97
C PHE A 380 21.16 22.84 2.08
N LEU A 381 20.84 24.05 1.64
CA LEU A 381 21.73 24.85 0.81
C LEU A 381 22.90 25.43 1.62
N ILE A 382 24.07 25.38 1.01
CA ILE A 382 25.27 26.14 1.42
C ILE A 382 25.71 27.04 0.26
N GLU A 383 26.56 28.02 0.53
CA GLU A 383 27.16 28.85 -0.50
C GLU A 383 27.94 27.97 -1.50
N GLY A 384 27.53 28.00 -2.77
CA GLY A 384 28.13 27.20 -3.83
C GLY A 384 27.87 25.69 -3.73
N GLY A 385 26.82 25.23 -3.04
CA GLY A 385 26.50 23.80 -3.02
C GLY A 385 25.29 23.36 -2.20
N ILE A 386 25.15 22.04 -2.05
CA ILE A 386 24.21 21.37 -1.14
C ILE A 386 25.03 20.66 -0.06
N ALA A 387 24.63 20.81 1.20
CA ALA A 387 25.16 20.05 2.31
C ALA A 387 24.11 19.09 2.87
N SER A 388 24.57 18.10 3.62
CA SER A 388 23.71 17.23 4.42
C SER A 388 24.20 17.11 5.86
N VAL A 389 23.28 16.78 6.76
CA VAL A 389 23.55 16.47 8.17
C VAL A 389 22.65 15.32 8.61
N MET A 390 23.07 14.56 9.61
CA MET A 390 22.21 13.56 10.25
C MET A 390 21.11 14.24 11.07
N PRO A 391 20.00 13.55 11.37
CA PRO A 391 18.87 14.13 12.11
C PRO A 391 19.21 14.54 13.54
N ASN A 392 20.34 14.06 14.07
CA ASN A 392 20.90 14.44 15.37
C ASN A 392 21.91 15.61 15.30
N GLY A 393 22.08 16.23 14.12
CA GLY A 393 23.01 17.34 13.91
C GLY A 393 24.47 16.95 13.65
N THR A 394 24.78 15.66 13.55
CA THR A 394 26.15 15.15 13.33
C THR A 394 26.44 14.84 11.86
N LEU A 395 27.71 14.55 11.54
CA LEU A 395 28.17 14.12 10.21
C LEU A 395 27.79 15.10 9.09
N PHE A 396 28.20 16.36 9.21
CA PHE A 396 28.09 17.34 8.12
C PHE A 396 28.85 16.87 6.89
N ARG A 397 28.23 16.96 5.71
CA ARG A 397 28.87 16.66 4.41
C ARG A 397 28.54 17.72 3.39
N LYS A 398 29.52 18.10 2.58
CA LYS A 398 29.31 18.84 1.33
C LYS A 398 29.05 17.82 0.22
N GLU A 399 27.79 17.73 -0.22
CA GLU A 399 27.32 16.69 -1.13
C GLU A 399 27.52 17.07 -2.60
N VAL A 400 27.20 18.33 -2.92
CA VAL A 400 27.24 18.85 -4.29
C VAL A 400 27.90 20.21 -4.26
N SER A 401 28.83 20.46 -5.18
CA SER A 401 29.35 21.81 -5.45
C SER A 401 28.74 22.33 -6.74
N PHE A 402 28.23 23.56 -6.71
CA PHE A 402 27.69 24.22 -7.88
C PHE A 402 28.82 24.86 -8.71
N PRO A 403 28.66 24.98 -10.04
CA PRO A 403 29.56 25.76 -10.88
C PRO A 403 29.73 27.19 -10.36
N ALA A 404 30.94 27.75 -10.47
CA ALA A 404 31.26 29.09 -9.97
C ALA A 404 30.42 30.22 -10.61
N ALA A 405 29.84 29.98 -11.80
CA ALA A 405 28.94 30.93 -12.46
C ALA A 405 27.57 31.05 -11.78
N HIS A 406 27.15 30.03 -11.02
CA HIS A 406 25.81 29.96 -10.43
C HIS A 406 25.78 30.68 -9.08
N THR A 407 25.60 32.01 -9.13
CA THR A 407 25.74 32.89 -7.96
C THR A 407 24.41 33.30 -7.30
N LYS A 408 23.27 33.08 -7.96
CA LYS A 408 21.92 33.45 -7.48
C LYS A 408 21.00 32.23 -7.39
N ILE A 409 21.20 31.41 -6.35
CA ILE A 409 20.37 30.22 -6.12
C ILE A 409 19.12 30.62 -5.34
N TRP A 410 17.96 30.35 -5.92
CA TRP A 410 16.66 30.69 -5.36
C TRP A 410 16.12 29.61 -4.42
N GLY A 411 16.43 28.34 -4.69
CA GLY A 411 16.01 27.19 -3.90
C GLY A 411 16.58 25.88 -4.43
N PHE A 412 16.20 24.78 -3.79
CA PHE A 412 16.46 23.43 -4.27
C PHE A 412 15.23 22.56 -4.01
N LEU A 413 15.03 21.59 -4.89
CA LEU A 413 13.89 20.69 -4.92
C LEU A 413 14.39 19.26 -4.79
N LYS A 414 13.61 18.44 -4.09
CA LYS A 414 13.76 16.99 -4.12
C LYS A 414 13.02 16.42 -5.34
N GLU A 415 13.70 15.54 -6.06
CA GLU A 415 13.15 14.65 -7.08
C GLU A 415 13.27 13.21 -6.57
N GLU A 416 12.52 12.26 -7.14
CA GLU A 416 12.41 10.88 -6.63
C GLU A 416 13.75 10.26 -6.19
N ALA A 417 14.82 10.44 -6.99
CA ALA A 417 16.18 9.97 -6.71
C ALA A 417 17.28 11.04 -6.88
N SER A 418 16.92 12.32 -7.03
CA SER A 418 17.84 13.43 -7.34
C SER A 418 17.43 14.71 -6.60
N PHE A 419 18.25 15.75 -6.75
CA PHE A 419 17.85 17.11 -6.40
C PHE A 419 17.88 17.96 -7.66
N SER A 420 17.02 18.95 -7.74
CA SER A 420 17.22 20.08 -8.64
C SER A 420 17.57 21.30 -7.81
N TYR A 421 18.40 22.20 -8.33
CA TYR A 421 18.51 23.55 -7.76
C TYR A 421 18.01 24.57 -8.78
N VAL A 422 17.56 25.70 -8.25
CA VAL A 422 16.92 26.73 -9.04
C VAL A 422 17.77 28.00 -9.03
N LEU A 423 18.04 28.51 -10.21
CA LEU A 423 18.74 29.78 -10.42
C LEU A 423 17.74 30.88 -10.73
N TYR A 424 18.01 32.06 -10.18
CA TYR A 424 17.36 33.30 -10.55
C TYR A 424 18.33 34.14 -11.40
N GLU A 425 18.23 33.98 -12.71
CA GLU A 425 19.08 34.65 -13.70
C GLU A 425 18.18 35.37 -14.71
N GLU A 426 18.49 36.64 -15.01
CA GLU A 426 17.76 37.44 -16.02
C GLU A 426 16.22 37.50 -15.80
N GLU A 427 15.78 37.57 -14.55
CA GLU A 427 14.34 37.55 -14.17
C GLU A 427 13.60 36.24 -14.54
N GLN A 428 14.34 35.18 -14.87
CA GLN A 428 13.81 33.86 -15.20
C GLN A 428 14.27 32.81 -14.18
N ILE A 429 13.37 31.88 -13.87
CA ILE A 429 13.62 30.73 -13.00
C ILE A 429 14.13 29.57 -13.85
N ARG A 430 15.38 29.13 -13.64
CA ARG A 430 15.97 27.97 -14.33
C ARG A 430 16.20 26.81 -13.37
N ARG A 431 15.56 25.66 -13.64
CA ARG A 431 15.76 24.40 -12.90
C ARG A 431 16.94 23.61 -13.47
N ILE A 432 17.88 23.23 -12.62
CA ILE A 432 19.04 22.40 -12.99
C ILE A 432 19.01 21.12 -12.18
N SER A 433 18.83 19.98 -12.86
CA SER A 433 18.86 18.66 -12.23
C SER A 433 20.30 18.28 -11.87
N VAL A 434 20.48 17.83 -10.63
CA VAL A 434 21.72 17.26 -10.12
C VAL A 434 21.72 15.77 -10.48
N PRO A 435 22.79 15.23 -11.09
CA PRO A 435 22.91 13.80 -11.33
C PRO A 435 22.68 13.01 -10.05
N ALA A 436 21.86 11.97 -10.11
CA ALA A 436 21.53 11.15 -8.95
C ALA A 436 22.81 10.64 -8.25
N ILE A 437 22.98 10.98 -6.97
CA ILE A 437 24.08 10.47 -6.14
C ILE A 437 23.85 8.97 -5.94
N ARG A 438 24.67 8.12 -6.59
CA ARG A 438 24.62 6.67 -6.39
C ARG A 438 25.31 6.34 -5.07
N LYS A 439 24.52 6.18 -4.01
CA LYS A 439 25.01 5.87 -2.66
C LYS A 439 25.66 4.50 -2.61
N VAL A 440 26.64 4.36 -1.72
CA VAL A 440 27.03 3.02 -1.24
C VAL A 440 25.83 2.44 -0.51
N THR A 441 25.50 1.20 -0.83
CA THR A 441 24.42 0.42 -0.20
C THR A 441 24.96 -0.86 0.43
N GLY A 442 26.26 -1.11 0.31
CA GLY A 442 26.92 -2.24 0.96
C GLY A 442 28.44 -2.19 0.83
N VAL A 443 29.11 -2.67 1.87
CA VAL A 443 30.53 -3.04 1.86
C VAL A 443 30.57 -4.53 2.16
N SER A 444 31.41 -5.29 1.46
CA SER A 444 31.56 -6.73 1.69
C SER A 444 33.02 -7.13 1.62
N VAL A 445 33.52 -7.72 2.70
CA VAL A 445 34.81 -8.38 2.82
C VAL A 445 34.66 -9.81 2.31
N GLN A 446 35.55 -10.24 1.42
CA GLN A 446 35.42 -11.55 0.77
C GLN A 446 35.97 -12.70 1.62
N GLU A 447 36.83 -12.41 2.59
CA GLU A 447 37.42 -13.41 3.47
C GLU A 447 36.64 -13.62 4.77
N ASP A 448 36.23 -14.85 5.06
CA ASP A 448 35.56 -15.19 6.34
C ASP A 448 36.49 -15.11 7.55
N ARG A 449 37.78 -15.44 7.37
CA ARG A 449 38.84 -15.38 8.39
C ARG A 449 40.21 -15.23 7.74
N ILE A 450 41.16 -14.68 8.49
CA ILE A 450 42.57 -14.67 8.08
C ILE A 450 43.45 -15.15 9.24
N THR A 451 44.41 -16.02 8.93
CA THR A 451 45.47 -16.41 9.86
C THR A 451 46.80 -15.95 9.29
N LEU A 452 47.59 -15.26 10.09
CA LEU A 452 48.94 -14.80 9.75
C LEU A 452 49.93 -15.36 10.75
N MET A 453 51.17 -15.59 10.32
CA MET A 453 52.30 -15.70 11.23
C MET A 453 52.84 -14.31 11.59
N PRO A 454 53.56 -14.16 12.71
CA PRO A 454 54.27 -12.91 12.98
C PRO A 454 55.15 -12.49 11.80
N LYS A 455 55.05 -11.21 11.40
CA LYS A 455 55.71 -10.58 10.23
C LYS A 455 55.15 -10.96 8.86
N GLU A 456 54.13 -11.81 8.79
CA GLU A 456 53.41 -12.08 7.53
C GLU A 456 52.46 -10.93 7.20
N SER A 457 52.19 -10.71 5.92
CA SER A 457 51.22 -9.71 5.48
C SER A 457 50.30 -10.24 4.39
N LYS A 458 49.07 -9.71 4.34
CA LYS A 458 48.05 -10.08 3.36
C LYS A 458 47.17 -8.88 3.02
N LYS A 459 46.84 -8.69 1.74
CA LYS A 459 45.88 -7.69 1.29
C LYS A 459 44.46 -8.18 1.56
N LEU A 460 43.63 -7.34 2.18
CA LEU A 460 42.20 -7.60 2.40
C LEU A 460 41.41 -7.35 1.10
N SER A 461 40.51 -8.28 0.74
CA SER A 461 39.72 -8.18 -0.49
C SER A 461 38.32 -7.65 -0.16
N VAL A 462 38.01 -6.41 -0.59
CA VAL A 462 36.76 -5.73 -0.25
C VAL A 462 36.07 -5.19 -1.49
N SER A 463 34.74 -5.28 -1.52
CA SER A 463 33.87 -4.76 -2.57
C SER A 463 32.86 -3.74 -2.04
N VAL A 464 32.46 -2.81 -2.90
CA VAL A 464 31.48 -1.75 -2.60
C VAL A 464 30.31 -1.89 -3.57
N SER A 465 29.08 -1.87 -3.05
CA SER A 465 27.84 -1.95 -3.83
C SER A 465 27.07 -0.62 -3.79
N PRO A 466 26.43 -0.19 -4.89
CA PRO A 466 26.67 -0.70 -6.24
C PRO A 466 28.11 -0.39 -6.68
N TYR A 467 28.64 -1.16 -7.63
CA TYR A 467 30.06 -1.05 -8.04
C TYR A 467 30.41 0.33 -8.61
N ASP A 468 29.41 1.11 -9.03
CA ASP A 468 29.51 2.45 -9.59
C ASP A 468 29.04 3.55 -8.63
N ALA A 469 28.99 3.24 -7.33
CA ALA A 469 28.75 4.24 -6.30
C ALA A 469 29.69 5.44 -6.47
N SER A 470 29.15 6.64 -6.26
CA SER A 470 29.85 7.91 -6.53
C SER A 470 31.06 8.13 -5.62
N ASN A 471 31.12 7.47 -4.45
CA ASN A 471 32.29 7.44 -3.56
C ASN A 471 32.54 6.03 -3.02
N LYS A 472 33.67 5.41 -3.40
CA LYS A 472 34.04 4.03 -3.04
C LYS A 472 35.17 3.95 -2.02
N GLN A 473 35.57 5.08 -1.41
CA GLN A 473 36.66 5.08 -0.45
C GLN A 473 36.24 4.36 0.84
N LEU A 474 37.18 3.60 1.40
CA LEU A 474 36.98 2.82 2.61
C LEU A 474 38.02 3.20 3.66
N THR A 475 37.59 3.26 4.91
CA THR A 475 38.48 3.36 6.08
C THR A 475 38.63 1.99 6.71
N TYR A 476 39.87 1.63 7.07
CA TYR A 476 40.16 0.35 7.70
C TYR A 476 40.55 0.53 9.16
N ILE A 477 39.99 -0.28 10.04
CA ILE A 477 40.18 -0.16 11.49
C ILE A 477 40.49 -1.54 12.07
N SER A 478 41.60 -1.67 12.80
CA SER A 478 41.92 -2.86 13.60
C SER A 478 41.54 -2.62 15.05
N THR A 479 40.86 -3.58 15.68
CA THR A 479 40.55 -3.51 17.12
C THR A 479 41.79 -3.71 18.00
N ASN A 480 42.86 -4.27 17.46
CA ASN A 480 44.14 -4.39 18.14
C ASN A 480 45.32 -4.24 17.17
N PRO A 481 45.80 -3.00 16.94
CA PRO A 481 46.91 -2.72 16.03
C PRO A 481 48.24 -3.37 16.39
N GLN A 482 48.43 -3.83 17.64
CA GLN A 482 49.63 -4.56 18.04
C GLN A 482 49.62 -6.01 17.53
N VAL A 483 48.44 -6.60 17.39
CA VAL A 483 48.24 -7.94 16.80
C VAL A 483 48.18 -7.83 15.28
N VAL A 484 47.34 -6.93 14.75
CA VAL A 484 47.23 -6.71 13.29
C VAL A 484 47.22 -5.23 12.99
N GLU A 485 48.29 -4.76 12.37
CA GLU A 485 48.36 -3.40 11.83
C GLU A 485 47.73 -3.38 10.43
N VAL A 486 46.97 -2.33 10.10
CA VAL A 486 46.30 -2.20 8.80
C VAL A 486 46.70 -0.88 8.15
N ARG A 487 47.23 -0.95 6.92
CA ARG A 487 47.62 0.22 6.12
C ARG A 487 46.99 0.11 4.73
N ASP A 488 46.06 0.99 4.40
CA ASP A 488 45.32 1.00 3.13
C ASP A 488 44.75 -0.39 2.74
N GLY A 489 44.18 -1.13 3.71
CA GLY A 489 43.66 -2.48 3.50
C GLY A 489 44.72 -3.59 3.39
N MET A 490 46.00 -3.30 3.62
CA MET A 490 47.05 -4.31 3.81
C MET A 490 47.18 -4.66 5.29
N LEU A 491 47.05 -5.93 5.63
CA LEU A 491 47.16 -6.47 6.98
C LEU A 491 48.59 -6.92 7.27
N TYR A 492 49.13 -6.58 8.43
CA TYR A 492 50.47 -6.99 8.88
C TYR A 492 50.37 -7.70 10.24
N GLY A 493 50.85 -8.94 10.32
CA GLY A 493 50.87 -9.73 11.54
C GLY A 493 51.94 -9.26 12.51
N GLY A 494 51.53 -8.79 13.70
CA GLY A 494 52.38 -8.33 14.78
C GLY A 494 52.59 -9.39 15.87
N SER A 495 52.09 -9.13 17.08
CA SER A 495 52.14 -10.07 18.20
C SER A 495 51.08 -11.16 18.10
N VAL A 496 51.34 -12.31 18.72
CA VAL A 496 50.36 -13.41 18.79
C VAL A 496 49.09 -12.94 19.49
N GLY A 497 47.93 -13.23 18.88
CA GLY A 497 46.64 -12.79 19.37
C GLY A 497 45.59 -12.75 18.26
N SER A 498 44.43 -12.18 18.57
CA SER A 498 43.34 -11.97 17.61
C SER A 498 42.91 -10.51 17.57
N ALA A 499 42.63 -10.00 16.38
CA ALA A 499 42.01 -8.70 16.15
C ALA A 499 40.88 -8.83 15.13
N GLU A 500 39.89 -7.94 15.20
CA GLU A 500 38.93 -7.75 14.11
C GLU A 500 39.40 -6.57 13.26
N VAL A 501 39.31 -6.72 11.94
CA VAL A 501 39.60 -5.66 10.99
C VAL A 501 38.34 -5.30 10.24
N TYR A 502 37.94 -4.04 10.35
CA TYR A 502 36.76 -3.46 9.71
C TYR A 502 37.15 -2.75 8.43
N ALA A 503 36.34 -2.90 7.39
CA ALA A 503 36.33 -2.04 6.21
C ALA A 503 35.02 -1.24 6.24
N VAL A 504 35.12 0.08 6.34
CA VAL A 504 33.99 0.97 6.60
C VAL A 504 33.84 1.94 5.44
N SER A 505 32.64 2.08 4.89
CA SER A 505 32.33 3.10 3.91
C SER A 505 32.63 4.49 4.47
N ASN A 506 33.01 5.43 3.60
CA ASN A 506 33.36 6.77 4.05
C ASN A 506 32.17 7.52 4.71
N ASP A 507 30.93 7.09 4.50
CA ASP A 507 29.75 7.58 5.22
C ASP A 507 29.56 6.98 6.62
N GLY A 508 30.21 5.85 6.91
CA GLY A 508 30.08 5.10 8.16
C GLY A 508 28.83 4.22 8.22
N ASP A 509 27.98 4.31 7.20
CA ASP A 509 26.65 3.68 7.18
C ASP A 509 26.74 2.19 6.81
N PHE A 510 27.82 1.77 6.14
CA PHE A 510 28.04 0.39 5.72
C PHE A 510 29.45 -0.06 6.10
N PHE A 511 29.55 -1.22 6.71
CA PHE A 511 30.82 -1.84 7.02
C PHE A 511 30.71 -3.34 6.92
N ASP A 512 31.86 -3.96 6.72
CA ASP A 512 32.02 -5.38 6.92
C ASP A 512 33.37 -5.65 7.59
N LYS A 513 33.55 -6.83 8.18
CA LYS A 513 34.71 -7.13 9.01
C LYS A 513 35.24 -8.54 8.76
N VAL A 514 36.51 -8.72 9.08
CA VAL A 514 37.16 -10.04 9.13
C VAL A 514 37.86 -10.24 10.46
N GLN A 515 37.78 -11.46 10.99
CA GLN A 515 38.59 -11.86 12.13
C GLN A 515 39.98 -12.29 11.66
N VAL A 516 41.01 -11.68 12.23
CA VAL A 516 42.41 -11.94 11.90
C VAL A 516 43.12 -12.48 13.14
N THR A 517 43.74 -13.66 13.03
CA THR A 517 44.51 -14.28 14.10
C THR A 517 45.97 -14.35 13.72
N VAL A 518 46.85 -13.86 14.58
CA VAL A 518 48.30 -14.05 14.47
C VAL A 518 48.70 -15.16 15.41
N GLN A 519 49.29 -16.24 14.89
CA GLN A 519 49.68 -17.40 15.69
C GLN A 519 50.95 -18.09 15.16
N THR A 520 51.60 -18.88 16.02
CA THR A 520 52.74 -19.74 15.68
C THR A 520 52.26 -21.09 15.13
N LYS A 521 53.20 -21.99 14.79
CA LYS A 521 52.88 -23.28 14.15
C LYS A 521 52.16 -24.22 15.11
N LEU A 522 51.07 -24.87 14.65
CA LEU A 522 50.34 -25.89 15.40
C LEU A 522 51.13 -27.20 15.47
N ILE A 523 51.21 -27.81 16.67
CA ILE A 523 51.94 -29.06 16.88
C ILE A 523 51.10 -30.20 17.47
N LYS A 524 49.97 -29.92 18.15
CA LYS A 524 49.10 -30.95 18.75
C LYS A 524 47.64 -30.50 18.79
N MET A 525 46.70 -31.45 18.71
CA MET A 525 45.25 -31.23 18.92
C MET A 525 44.67 -32.24 19.93
N GLU A 526 43.60 -31.85 20.61
CA GLU A 526 42.90 -32.66 21.62
C GLU A 526 41.39 -32.34 21.64
N VAL A 527 40.52 -33.36 21.66
CA VAL A 527 39.08 -33.17 21.85
C VAL A 527 38.79 -32.91 23.33
N LEU A 528 38.17 -31.76 23.62
CA LEU A 528 37.71 -31.41 24.98
C LEU A 528 36.25 -31.81 25.21
N LYS A 529 35.41 -31.69 24.18
CA LYS A 529 33.99 -32.05 24.22
C LYS A 529 33.59 -32.66 22.88
N LEU A 530 32.85 -33.76 22.91
CA LEU A 530 32.23 -34.38 21.73
C LEU A 530 31.09 -33.50 21.18
N PRO A 531 30.76 -33.62 19.87
CA PRO A 531 29.61 -32.92 19.31
C PRO A 531 28.31 -33.38 19.94
N ASP A 532 27.30 -32.51 19.92
CA ASP A 532 26.00 -32.76 20.52
C ASP A 532 25.23 -33.88 19.80
N LYS A 533 25.53 -34.09 18.51
CA LYS A 533 24.98 -35.19 17.70
C LYS A 533 26.06 -36.23 17.38
N MET A 534 25.89 -37.42 17.97
CA MET A 534 26.75 -38.58 17.76
C MET A 534 26.06 -39.71 16.98
N SER A 535 24.78 -39.55 16.63
CA SER A 535 23.95 -40.54 15.97
C SER A 535 23.16 -39.90 14.83
N TYR A 536 23.27 -40.47 13.63
CA TYR A 536 22.71 -39.98 12.37
C TYR A 536 21.76 -41.01 11.77
N THR A 537 20.93 -40.61 10.82
CA THR A 537 20.18 -41.51 9.94
C THR A 537 20.78 -41.50 8.54
N LEU A 538 20.40 -42.47 7.71
CA LEU A 538 20.84 -42.52 6.31
C LEU A 538 20.61 -41.18 5.59
N GLY A 539 21.61 -40.73 4.85
CA GLY A 539 21.60 -39.50 4.08
C GLY A 539 21.78 -38.20 4.87
N GLN A 540 21.70 -38.23 6.20
CA GLN A 540 21.86 -37.00 7.00
C GLN A 540 23.26 -36.39 6.84
N PRO A 541 23.36 -35.05 6.77
CA PRO A 541 24.64 -34.37 6.75
C PRO A 541 25.32 -34.45 8.13
N LEU A 542 26.66 -34.36 8.12
CA LEU A 542 27.45 -34.30 9.34
C LEU A 542 27.15 -33.01 10.10
N GLN A 543 26.98 -33.13 11.42
CA GLN A 543 26.67 -32.03 12.34
C GLN A 543 27.69 -32.07 13.48
N MET A 544 28.44 -30.99 13.66
CA MET A 544 29.58 -30.91 14.60
C MET A 544 29.36 -29.83 15.68
N GLU A 545 28.14 -29.33 15.80
CA GLU A 545 27.74 -28.41 16.86
C GLU A 545 28.09 -28.99 18.23
N GLY A 546 28.62 -28.15 19.12
CA GLY A 546 29.05 -28.56 20.45
C GLY A 546 30.44 -29.21 20.53
N LEU A 547 31.05 -29.58 19.40
CA LEU A 547 32.44 -30.08 19.38
C LEU A 547 33.39 -28.98 19.87
N SER A 548 34.26 -29.33 20.82
CA SER A 548 35.32 -28.43 21.30
C SER A 548 36.67 -29.12 21.16
N VAL A 549 37.59 -28.49 20.42
CA VAL A 549 38.93 -29.01 20.17
C VAL A 549 39.97 -27.97 20.57
N ARG A 550 40.98 -28.37 21.35
CA ARG A 550 42.10 -27.53 21.74
C ARG A 550 43.35 -27.84 20.91
N GLY A 551 43.96 -26.80 20.35
CA GLY A 551 45.29 -26.84 19.74
C GLY A 551 46.38 -26.44 20.72
N THR A 552 47.58 -27.03 20.56
CA THR A 552 48.83 -26.59 21.21
C THR A 552 49.82 -26.18 20.12
N PHE A 553 50.44 -25.02 20.30
CA PHE A 553 51.35 -24.41 19.34
C PHE A 553 52.81 -24.51 19.79
N GLU A 554 53.73 -24.28 18.86
CA GLU A 554 55.18 -24.45 19.06
C GLU A 554 55.76 -23.55 20.17
N ASP A 555 55.16 -22.39 20.41
CA ASP A 555 55.51 -21.49 21.52
C ASP A 555 54.94 -21.94 22.89
N GLY A 556 54.27 -23.09 22.95
CA GLY A 556 53.65 -23.64 24.15
C GLY A 556 52.27 -23.08 24.46
N SER A 557 51.78 -22.08 23.71
CA SER A 557 50.41 -21.57 23.89
C SER A 557 49.37 -22.61 23.47
N THR A 558 48.15 -22.47 24.03
CA THR A 558 47.01 -23.32 23.66
C THR A 558 45.79 -22.47 23.34
N ARG A 559 44.94 -22.95 22.42
CA ARG A 559 43.71 -22.27 22.01
C ARG A 559 42.63 -23.29 21.65
N ILE A 560 41.36 -22.96 21.92
CA ILE A 560 40.21 -23.73 21.44
C ILE A 560 39.89 -23.28 20.00
N PHE A 561 39.81 -24.23 19.08
CA PHE A 561 39.43 -23.98 17.70
C PHE A 561 37.94 -23.66 17.58
N GLN A 562 37.64 -22.68 16.73
CA GLN A 562 36.29 -22.47 16.24
C GLN A 562 35.97 -23.55 15.17
N SER A 563 34.68 -23.87 15.00
CA SER A 563 34.20 -24.95 14.13
C SER A 563 34.69 -24.86 12.68
N ASN A 564 34.91 -23.65 12.20
CA ASN A 564 35.34 -23.25 10.87
C ASN A 564 36.87 -23.18 10.69
N GLU A 565 37.65 -23.49 11.73
CA GLU A 565 39.11 -23.70 11.65
C GLU A 565 39.49 -25.18 11.52
N LEU A 566 38.48 -26.05 11.54
CA LEU A 566 38.61 -27.49 11.50
C LEU A 566 38.07 -28.01 10.18
N THR A 567 38.73 -29.05 9.67
CA THR A 567 38.26 -29.82 8.50
C THR A 567 37.87 -31.22 8.96
N TYR A 568 36.82 -31.76 8.34
CA TYR A 568 36.24 -33.06 8.70
C TYR A 568 36.28 -34.00 7.50
N SER A 569 36.67 -35.25 7.71
CA SER A 569 36.65 -36.28 6.67
C SER A 569 36.31 -37.66 7.22
N GLY A 570 35.94 -38.61 6.35
CA GLY A 570 35.60 -40.00 6.72
C GLY A 570 34.12 -40.28 6.98
N PHE A 571 33.25 -39.25 6.95
CA PHE A 571 31.80 -39.42 7.08
C PHE A 571 31.18 -40.01 5.80
N GLN A 572 30.43 -41.10 5.90
CA GLN A 572 29.67 -41.70 4.79
C GLN A 572 28.24 -41.98 5.25
N SER A 573 27.34 -41.03 5.03
CA SER A 573 25.95 -41.11 5.51
C SER A 573 25.06 -42.12 4.77
N SER A 574 25.51 -42.70 3.66
CA SER A 574 24.72 -43.62 2.84
C SER A 574 24.77 -45.08 3.32
N ILE A 575 25.57 -45.40 4.34
CA ILE A 575 25.79 -46.76 4.82
C ILE A 575 25.55 -46.82 6.33
N PRO A 576 24.68 -47.71 6.84
CA PRO A 576 24.52 -47.91 8.27
C PRO A 576 25.84 -48.37 8.90
N ASN A 577 26.25 -47.74 10.00
CA ASN A 577 27.51 -48.06 10.67
C ASN A 577 27.40 -47.75 12.16
N ALA A 578 27.69 -48.72 13.03
CA ALA A 578 27.58 -48.54 14.47
C ALA A 578 28.69 -47.64 15.07
N ALA A 579 29.82 -47.47 14.37
CA ALA A 579 30.97 -46.69 14.84
C ALA A 579 31.86 -46.24 13.66
N GLN A 580 31.41 -45.25 12.88
CA GLN A 580 32.19 -44.67 11.78
C GLN A 580 33.19 -43.62 12.31
N PRO A 581 34.50 -43.74 11.99
CA PRO A 581 35.49 -42.76 12.41
C PRO A 581 35.42 -41.47 11.57
N ILE A 582 35.45 -40.32 12.24
CA ILE A 582 35.54 -39.00 11.63
C ILE A 582 36.88 -38.37 11.98
N GLN A 583 37.67 -38.04 10.97
CA GLN A 583 38.94 -37.34 11.11
C GLN A 583 38.68 -35.84 11.20
N ILE A 584 39.26 -35.21 12.23
CA ILE A 584 39.22 -33.76 12.47
C ILE A 584 40.65 -33.25 12.30
N SER A 585 40.86 -32.31 11.39
CA SER A 585 42.20 -31.83 11.02
C SER A 585 42.31 -30.30 10.99
N SER A 586 43.46 -29.77 11.41
CA SER A 586 43.84 -28.36 11.24
C SER A 586 45.36 -28.23 11.19
N GLY A 587 45.90 -27.31 10.40
CA GLY A 587 47.35 -27.03 10.34
C GLY A 587 48.25 -28.25 10.09
N GLY A 588 47.74 -29.30 9.42
CA GLY A 588 48.46 -30.56 9.19
C GLY A 588 48.43 -31.58 10.35
N VAL A 589 47.79 -31.24 11.47
CA VAL A 589 47.58 -32.13 12.62
C VAL A 589 46.16 -32.71 12.57
N SER A 590 45.97 -33.99 12.94
CA SER A 590 44.66 -34.65 12.92
C SER A 590 44.39 -35.49 14.16
N ILE A 591 43.12 -35.59 14.55
CA ILE A 591 42.58 -36.45 15.62
C ILE A 591 41.26 -37.09 15.14
N SER A 592 40.75 -38.10 15.85
CA SER A 592 39.53 -38.81 15.42
C SER A 592 38.48 -38.94 16.52
N ILE A 593 37.21 -38.91 16.12
CA ILE A 593 36.04 -39.31 16.91
C ILE A 593 35.24 -40.39 16.16
N THR A 594 34.22 -41.00 16.78
CA THR A 594 33.35 -42.00 16.13
C THR A 594 31.88 -41.63 16.23
N VAL A 595 31.09 -41.84 15.16
CA VAL A 595 29.65 -41.57 15.11
C VAL A 595 28.85 -42.80 14.66
N GLU A 596 27.56 -42.86 14.96
CA GLU A 596 26.64 -43.94 14.58
C GLU A 596 25.71 -43.52 13.44
N ILE A 597 25.40 -44.40 12.48
CA ILE A 597 24.42 -44.19 11.40
C ILE A 597 23.33 -45.28 11.45
N LYS A 598 22.11 -44.87 11.77
CA LYS A 598 20.89 -45.69 11.93
C LYS A 598 20.02 -45.71 10.66
N ASN A 599 19.21 -46.75 10.52
CA ASN A 599 18.23 -46.90 9.45
C ASN A 599 16.80 -46.55 9.94
N ILE A 600 16.35 -45.31 9.69
CA ILE A 600 15.02 -44.74 10.06
C ILE A 600 14.31 -44.34 8.75
N PRO A 601 12.95 -44.44 8.64
CA PRO A 601 12.22 -44.08 7.42
C PRO A 601 12.44 -42.62 6.99
N THR A 602 12.56 -42.41 5.68
CA THR A 602 12.83 -41.12 5.04
C THR A 602 11.68 -40.76 4.11
N VAL A 603 11.21 -39.51 4.14
CA VAL A 603 10.34 -38.95 3.11
C VAL A 603 11.17 -38.43 1.95
N SER A 604 10.72 -38.67 0.72
CA SER A 604 11.28 -38.12 -0.51
C SER A 604 10.21 -37.35 -1.27
N TYR A 605 10.48 -36.10 -1.66
CA TYR A 605 9.48 -35.24 -2.28
C TYR A 605 10.09 -34.23 -3.25
N ARG A 606 9.27 -33.74 -4.19
CA ARG A 606 9.64 -32.67 -5.13
C ARG A 606 8.43 -31.84 -5.51
N THR A 607 8.69 -30.63 -5.98
CA THR A 607 7.68 -29.66 -6.39
C THR A 607 7.84 -29.25 -7.86
N HIS A 608 6.71 -28.98 -8.51
CA HIS A 608 6.66 -28.32 -9.80
C HIS A 608 6.56 -26.80 -9.59
N VAL A 609 7.58 -26.06 -10.02
CA VAL A 609 7.70 -24.60 -9.81
C VAL A 609 7.42 -23.87 -11.12
N GLN A 610 6.71 -22.75 -11.03
CA GLN A 610 6.51 -21.85 -12.17
C GLN A 610 7.83 -21.55 -12.89
N ASN A 611 7.80 -21.61 -14.22
CA ASN A 611 8.94 -21.39 -15.14
C ASN A 611 10.08 -22.43 -15.05
N TYR A 612 10.20 -23.20 -13.98
CA TYR A 612 11.27 -24.21 -13.80
C TYR A 612 10.79 -25.65 -14.01
N GLY A 613 9.50 -25.91 -13.85
CA GLY A 613 8.94 -27.24 -13.91
C GLY A 613 9.30 -28.08 -12.68
N TRP A 614 9.38 -29.40 -12.84
CA TRP A 614 9.73 -30.33 -11.76
C TRP A 614 11.18 -30.17 -11.32
N GLN A 615 11.37 -29.86 -10.04
CA GLN A 615 12.69 -29.88 -9.40
C GLN A 615 13.10 -31.31 -8.99
N GLY A 616 14.36 -31.46 -8.56
CA GLY A 616 14.88 -32.73 -8.05
C GLY A 616 14.29 -33.12 -6.68
N PHE A 617 14.28 -34.42 -6.39
CA PHE A 617 13.81 -34.95 -5.10
C PHE A 617 14.66 -34.44 -3.93
N LYS A 618 13.97 -34.12 -2.84
CA LYS A 618 14.47 -33.71 -1.53
C LYS A 618 14.10 -34.74 -0.49
N GLU A 619 14.86 -34.78 0.60
CA GLU A 619 14.64 -35.70 1.71
C GLU A 619 14.29 -34.96 3.02
N ASN A 620 14.08 -35.70 4.12
CA ASN A 620 13.68 -35.19 5.43
C ASN A 620 14.28 -33.81 5.77
N GLY A 621 13.41 -32.80 5.86
CA GLY A 621 13.73 -31.45 6.31
C GLY A 621 14.43 -30.56 5.26
N GLN A 622 14.67 -31.03 4.03
CA GLN A 622 15.26 -30.22 2.98
C GLN A 622 14.21 -29.41 2.21
N MET A 623 14.43 -28.13 1.97
CA MET A 623 13.48 -27.34 1.19
C MET A 623 13.36 -27.83 -0.27
N SER A 624 12.12 -28.00 -0.74
CA SER A 624 11.73 -28.13 -2.15
C SER A 624 10.93 -26.91 -2.56
N GLY A 625 11.25 -26.28 -3.70
CA GLY A 625 10.65 -25.02 -4.16
C GLY A 625 11.68 -23.90 -4.31
N THR A 626 11.24 -22.66 -4.04
CA THR A 626 12.03 -21.42 -4.04
C THR A 626 11.65 -20.55 -2.84
N THR A 627 12.51 -19.61 -2.46
CA THR A 627 12.20 -18.57 -1.46
C THR A 627 12.78 -17.25 -1.94
N GLY A 628 11.96 -16.18 -1.96
CA GLY A 628 12.40 -14.84 -2.36
C GLY A 628 12.44 -14.58 -3.88
N GLU A 629 12.08 -15.57 -4.70
CA GLU A 629 12.04 -15.46 -6.17
C GLU A 629 10.65 -15.15 -6.72
N SER A 630 9.63 -15.12 -5.87
CA SER A 630 8.23 -14.87 -6.25
C SER A 630 7.65 -15.89 -7.26
N LEU A 631 8.14 -17.15 -7.23
CA LEU A 631 7.66 -18.23 -8.10
C LEU A 631 6.71 -19.15 -7.35
N ARG A 632 5.54 -19.43 -7.94
CA ARG A 632 4.53 -20.32 -7.33
C ARG A 632 4.90 -21.80 -7.49
N LEU A 633 4.54 -22.59 -6.49
CA LEU A 633 4.36 -24.03 -6.63
C LEU A 633 3.05 -24.30 -7.39
N GLU A 634 3.05 -25.28 -8.29
CA GLU A 634 1.88 -25.69 -9.06
C GLU A 634 1.44 -27.13 -8.75
N GLY A 635 2.39 -28.00 -8.38
CA GLY A 635 2.14 -29.39 -8.03
C GLY A 635 3.25 -29.99 -7.16
N ILE A 636 2.96 -31.14 -6.55
CA ILE A 636 3.88 -31.83 -5.62
C ILE A 636 3.74 -33.35 -5.71
N GLU A 637 4.87 -34.05 -5.55
CA GLU A 637 4.96 -35.51 -5.38
C GLU A 637 5.70 -35.84 -4.09
N ILE A 638 5.17 -36.77 -3.29
CA ILE A 638 5.71 -37.18 -1.98
C ILE A 638 5.64 -38.70 -1.89
N MET A 639 6.70 -39.35 -1.42
CA MET A 639 6.76 -40.80 -1.19
C MET A 639 7.61 -41.13 0.04
N LEU A 640 7.30 -42.23 0.73
CA LEU A 640 8.15 -42.75 1.81
C LEU A 640 9.10 -43.85 1.35
N ARG A 641 10.31 -43.88 1.93
CA ARG A 641 11.36 -44.87 1.67
C ARG A 641 11.95 -45.40 2.98
N GLY A 642 12.50 -46.61 2.95
CA GLY A 642 13.33 -47.15 4.05
C GLY A 642 12.60 -47.96 5.13
N LYS A 643 11.27 -48.19 5.03
CA LYS A 643 10.52 -49.13 5.89
C LYS A 643 9.41 -49.83 5.14
N GLU A 644 9.24 -51.13 5.38
CA GLU A 644 8.08 -51.87 4.92
C GLU A 644 6.81 -51.36 5.64
N LYS A 645 5.69 -51.29 4.90
CA LYS A 645 4.34 -50.97 5.43
C LYS A 645 4.16 -49.59 6.08
N LEU A 646 4.91 -48.58 5.63
CA LEU A 646 4.69 -47.17 5.96
C LEU A 646 4.56 -46.36 4.66
N GLY A 647 3.45 -45.65 4.48
CA GLY A 647 3.17 -44.80 3.31
C GLY A 647 2.69 -43.40 3.70
N VAL A 648 2.40 -42.55 2.71
CA VAL A 648 1.79 -41.23 2.92
C VAL A 648 0.61 -41.01 1.98
N LYS A 649 -0.42 -40.30 2.46
CA LYS A 649 -1.46 -39.69 1.63
C LYS A 649 -1.45 -38.18 1.80
N TYR A 650 -1.79 -37.43 0.76
CA TYR A 650 -1.76 -35.97 0.81
C TYR A 650 -2.72 -35.31 -0.19
N THR A 651 -3.08 -34.06 0.07
CA THR A 651 -3.92 -33.22 -0.79
C THR A 651 -3.45 -31.76 -0.76
N THR A 652 -3.73 -31.01 -1.81
CA THR A 652 -3.38 -29.59 -1.97
C THR A 652 -4.62 -28.72 -2.20
N HIS A 653 -4.64 -27.51 -1.64
CA HIS A 653 -5.56 -26.44 -2.01
C HIS A 653 -4.99 -25.67 -3.22
N VAL A 654 -5.75 -25.62 -4.31
CA VAL A 654 -5.32 -25.02 -5.57
C VAL A 654 -6.18 -23.80 -5.88
N GLN A 655 -5.54 -22.74 -6.39
CA GLN A 655 -6.23 -21.54 -6.85
C GLN A 655 -7.46 -21.87 -7.70
N ASN A 656 -8.61 -21.31 -7.32
CA ASN A 656 -9.91 -21.45 -7.99
C ASN A 656 -10.48 -22.88 -8.02
N LEU A 657 -9.80 -23.88 -7.46
CA LEU A 657 -10.26 -25.27 -7.43
C LEU A 657 -10.47 -25.79 -5.99
N GLY A 658 -9.93 -25.10 -4.98
CA GLY A 658 -10.05 -25.52 -3.60
C GLY A 658 -9.21 -26.74 -3.25
N TRP A 659 -9.54 -27.40 -2.15
CA TRP A 659 -8.93 -28.68 -1.76
C TRP A 659 -9.27 -29.77 -2.77
N GLN A 660 -8.24 -30.49 -3.24
CA GLN A 660 -8.38 -31.59 -4.19
C GLN A 660 -8.57 -32.94 -3.47
N ASP A 661 -8.80 -34.02 -4.21
CA ASP A 661 -8.81 -35.38 -3.67
C ASP A 661 -7.44 -35.78 -3.10
N TYR A 662 -7.44 -36.67 -2.11
CA TYR A 662 -6.21 -37.26 -1.58
C TYR A 662 -5.55 -38.18 -2.60
N VAL A 663 -4.23 -38.06 -2.71
CA VAL A 663 -3.37 -38.97 -3.48
C VAL A 663 -2.40 -39.72 -2.56
N ALA A 664 -1.80 -40.79 -3.04
CA ALA A 664 -0.88 -41.67 -2.29
C ALA A 664 0.58 -41.51 -2.75
N ASP A 665 1.48 -42.30 -2.15
CA ASP A 665 2.92 -42.32 -2.44
C ASP A 665 3.25 -42.19 -3.94
N GLY A 666 3.96 -41.10 -4.28
CA GLY A 666 4.49 -40.85 -5.61
C GLY A 666 3.49 -40.33 -6.64
N VAL A 667 2.22 -40.12 -6.28
CA VAL A 667 1.19 -39.61 -7.20
C VAL A 667 1.08 -38.10 -7.09
N MET A 668 1.08 -37.36 -8.21
CA MET A 668 1.03 -35.89 -8.16
C MET A 668 -0.27 -35.34 -7.54
N SER A 669 -0.15 -34.36 -6.65
CA SER A 669 -1.24 -33.48 -6.19
C SER A 669 -1.01 -32.06 -6.70
N GLY A 670 -2.07 -31.41 -7.19
CA GLY A 670 -2.02 -30.06 -7.77
C GLY A 670 -2.27 -30.03 -9.27
N THR A 671 -1.59 -29.13 -9.98
CA THR A 671 -1.67 -29.01 -11.44
C THR A 671 -0.29 -28.92 -12.09
N SER A 672 -0.19 -29.34 -13.35
CA SER A 672 1.00 -29.17 -14.17
C SER A 672 0.59 -28.55 -15.51
N GLY A 673 1.22 -27.45 -15.90
CA GLY A 673 0.95 -26.76 -17.17
C GLY A 673 -0.38 -25.99 -17.25
N LYS A 674 -1.10 -25.84 -16.14
CA LYS A 674 -2.36 -25.05 -16.06
C LYS A 674 -2.18 -23.64 -15.48
N SER A 675 -0.97 -23.29 -15.05
CA SER A 675 -0.63 -22.00 -14.43
C SER A 675 -1.42 -21.67 -13.15
N LEU A 676 -1.88 -22.68 -12.39
CA LEU A 676 -2.58 -22.48 -11.12
C LEU A 676 -1.61 -22.69 -9.94
N ARG A 677 -1.65 -21.77 -8.97
CA ARG A 677 -0.82 -21.87 -7.75
C ARG A 677 -1.41 -22.85 -6.73
N LEU A 678 -0.54 -23.53 -6.01
CA LEU A 678 -0.87 -24.13 -4.71
C LEU A 678 -0.96 -23.03 -3.65
N GLU A 679 -1.91 -23.16 -2.73
CA GLU A 679 -2.10 -22.22 -1.63
C GLU A 679 -1.97 -22.89 -0.26
N ALA A 680 -2.33 -24.18 -0.14
CA ALA A 680 -2.15 -24.98 1.09
C ALA A 680 -1.99 -26.48 0.81
N ILE A 681 -1.59 -27.25 1.82
CA ILE A 681 -1.36 -28.71 1.74
C ILE A 681 -1.70 -29.44 3.05
N LYS A 682 -2.13 -30.71 2.97
CA LYS A 682 -2.32 -31.65 4.10
C LYS A 682 -1.61 -32.97 3.79
N LEU A 683 -0.91 -33.56 4.76
CA LEU A 683 -0.20 -34.84 4.63
C LEU A 683 -0.47 -35.73 5.85
N GLU A 684 -0.71 -37.01 5.64
CA GLU A 684 -0.97 -37.98 6.71
C GLU A 684 -0.27 -39.31 6.40
N LEU A 685 0.35 -39.93 7.42
CA LEU A 685 0.97 -41.24 7.29
C LEU A 685 -0.08 -42.35 7.17
N THR A 686 0.24 -43.38 6.40
CA THR A 686 -0.61 -44.57 6.19
C THR A 686 0.18 -45.86 6.40
N GLY A 687 -0.51 -46.99 6.50
CA GLY A 687 0.07 -48.32 6.71
C GLY A 687 0.22 -48.72 8.18
N GLU A 688 0.58 -49.99 8.40
CA GLU A 688 0.66 -50.60 9.75
C GLU A 688 1.61 -49.85 10.68
N ASN A 689 2.69 -49.28 10.12
CA ASN A 689 3.71 -48.58 10.90
C ASN A 689 3.37 -47.11 11.16
N ALA A 690 2.25 -46.56 10.65
CA ALA A 690 1.88 -45.15 10.86
C ALA A 690 1.71 -44.80 12.35
N ALA A 691 1.36 -45.77 13.20
CA ALA A 691 1.25 -45.58 14.65
C ALA A 691 2.60 -45.32 15.35
N LEU A 692 3.72 -45.66 14.70
CA LEU A 692 5.08 -45.53 15.25
C LEU A 692 5.76 -44.22 14.88
N TYR A 693 5.15 -43.40 14.01
CA TYR A 693 5.77 -42.20 13.45
C TYR A 693 4.79 -41.02 13.39
N ASP A 694 5.34 -39.83 13.26
CA ASP A 694 4.63 -38.59 12.93
C ASP A 694 5.24 -37.98 11.67
N ILE A 695 4.40 -37.36 10.83
CA ILE A 695 4.85 -36.53 9.71
C ILE A 695 4.62 -35.06 10.04
N TYR A 696 5.68 -34.28 9.91
CA TYR A 696 5.66 -32.83 10.06
C TYR A 696 5.97 -32.16 8.74
N TYR A 697 5.28 -31.07 8.44
CA TYR A 697 5.49 -30.29 7.24
C TYR A 697 5.18 -28.81 7.47
N ARG A 698 5.89 -27.95 6.75
CA ARG A 698 5.63 -26.51 6.73
C ARG A 698 5.88 -25.96 5.34
N VAL A 699 5.32 -24.79 5.05
CA VAL A 699 5.41 -24.16 3.74
C VAL A 699 5.88 -22.72 3.86
N HIS A 700 6.52 -22.23 2.80
CA HIS A 700 6.79 -20.82 2.59
C HIS A 700 5.67 -20.24 1.73
N ALA A 701 4.89 -19.32 2.28
CA ALA A 701 3.80 -18.65 1.58
C ALA A 701 4.16 -17.21 1.24
N GLU A 702 3.73 -16.75 0.07
CA GLU A 702 3.86 -15.35 -0.36
C GLU A 702 3.39 -14.40 0.76
N ASN A 703 4.18 -13.35 1.01
CA ASN A 703 3.93 -12.32 2.03
C ASN A 703 3.86 -12.81 3.49
N MET A 704 3.95 -14.12 3.76
CA MET A 704 3.97 -14.67 5.13
C MET A 704 5.30 -15.33 5.50
N GLY A 705 6.13 -15.65 4.52
CA GLY A 705 7.39 -16.37 4.74
C GLY A 705 7.14 -17.82 5.15
N TRP A 706 8.09 -18.40 5.89
CA TRP A 706 7.94 -19.74 6.46
C TRP A 706 6.90 -19.78 7.57
N MET A 707 5.87 -20.60 7.38
CA MET A 707 4.81 -20.84 8.35
C MET A 707 5.22 -21.88 9.40
N GLY A 708 4.37 -22.08 10.41
CA GLY A 708 4.55 -23.13 11.42
C GLY A 708 4.53 -24.55 10.86
N TRP A 709 4.89 -25.52 11.71
CA TRP A 709 4.80 -26.94 11.38
C TRP A 709 3.39 -27.48 11.61
N ALA A 710 2.78 -28.03 10.56
CA ALA A 710 1.59 -28.85 10.64
C ALA A 710 2.00 -30.31 10.90
N ARG A 711 1.11 -31.05 11.56
CA ARG A 711 1.31 -32.47 11.90
C ARG A 711 0.13 -33.31 11.44
N ASN A 712 0.40 -34.48 10.87
CA ASN A 712 -0.58 -35.55 10.62
C ASN A 712 -1.99 -35.09 10.19
N GLY A 713 -2.12 -34.55 8.99
CA GLY A 713 -3.41 -34.16 8.40
C GLY A 713 -3.82 -32.72 8.69
N GLU A 714 -3.17 -32.02 9.61
CA GLU A 714 -3.37 -30.57 9.82
C GLU A 714 -3.01 -29.77 8.57
N PRO A 715 -3.73 -28.70 8.21
CA PRO A 715 -3.35 -27.91 7.03
C PRO A 715 -2.06 -27.12 7.26
N ALA A 716 -1.29 -26.91 6.18
CA ALA A 716 -0.17 -25.96 6.12
C ALA A 716 -0.32 -25.02 4.93
N GLY A 717 -0.09 -23.71 5.11
CA GLY A 717 -0.24 -22.71 4.05
C GLY A 717 -1.39 -21.73 4.29
N THR A 718 -2.04 -21.29 3.21
CA THR A 718 -3.14 -20.33 3.29
C THR A 718 -4.33 -20.72 2.43
N SER A 719 -5.51 -20.25 2.84
CA SER A 719 -6.72 -20.32 2.03
C SER A 719 -7.47 -18.98 2.12
N GLY A 720 -8.11 -18.57 1.04
CA GLY A 720 -8.76 -17.25 0.94
C GLY A 720 -7.81 -16.03 0.91
N CYS A 721 -6.53 -16.19 1.23
CA CYS A 721 -5.53 -15.12 1.20
C CYS A 721 -5.04 -14.78 -0.21
N ALA A 722 -5.25 -15.68 -1.18
CA ALA A 722 -4.67 -15.66 -2.52
C ALA A 722 -3.13 -15.70 -2.56
N TYR A 723 -2.48 -16.15 -1.49
CA TYR A 723 -1.02 -16.28 -1.42
C TYR A 723 -0.57 -17.62 -1.98
N ARG A 724 0.38 -17.57 -2.94
CA ARG A 724 1.02 -18.78 -3.48
C ARG A 724 1.93 -19.41 -2.44
N LEU A 725 2.01 -20.75 -2.46
CA LEU A 725 3.15 -21.45 -1.88
C LEU A 725 4.37 -21.28 -2.79
N GLU A 726 5.54 -21.10 -2.20
CA GLU A 726 6.81 -20.94 -2.90
C GLU A 726 7.78 -22.08 -2.57
N GLY A 727 7.70 -22.65 -1.36
CA GLY A 727 8.52 -23.78 -0.93
C GLY A 727 7.89 -24.62 0.18
N ILE A 728 8.41 -25.83 0.39
CA ILE A 728 7.93 -26.81 1.38
C ILE A 728 9.09 -27.59 2.02
N GLU A 729 8.94 -27.91 3.30
CA GLU A 729 9.77 -28.85 4.04
C GLU A 729 8.90 -29.94 4.67
N ILE A 730 9.36 -31.19 4.64
CA ILE A 730 8.65 -32.36 5.17
C ILE A 730 9.66 -33.24 5.91
N LEU A 731 9.33 -33.74 7.10
CA LEU A 731 10.11 -34.77 7.80
C LEU A 731 9.22 -35.81 8.48
N VAL A 732 9.75 -37.02 8.62
CA VAL A 732 9.13 -38.11 9.39
C VAL A 732 9.99 -38.37 10.64
N VAL A 733 9.34 -38.42 11.80
CA VAL A 733 9.98 -38.66 13.11
C VAL A 733 9.28 -39.78 13.86
N GLN A 734 9.93 -40.34 14.88
CA GLN A 734 9.26 -41.27 15.80
C GLN A 734 8.08 -40.60 16.48
N LYS A 735 7.05 -41.40 16.77
CA LYS A 735 5.82 -40.93 17.41
C LYS A 735 6.12 -40.13 18.67
N GLY A 736 5.56 -38.93 18.77
CA GLY A 736 5.67 -38.07 19.95
C GLY A 736 6.93 -37.23 20.05
N MET A 737 7.80 -37.23 19.04
CA MET A 737 8.94 -36.32 18.96
C MET A 737 8.53 -34.95 18.42
N ASP A 738 9.01 -33.88 19.04
CA ASP A 738 8.76 -32.50 18.62
C ASP A 738 9.48 -32.14 17.30
N PRO A 739 8.92 -31.21 16.49
CA PRO A 739 9.60 -30.70 15.31
C PRO A 739 10.80 -29.80 15.67
N PRO A 740 11.73 -29.55 14.73
CA PRO A 740 13.01 -28.90 15.03
C PRO A 740 12.93 -27.51 15.67
N TYR A 741 11.94 -26.66 15.31
CA TYR A 741 11.69 -25.31 15.87
C TYR A 741 10.46 -24.62 15.23
N GLY A 742 9.82 -23.67 15.93
CA GLY A 742 8.87 -22.68 15.35
C GLY A 742 7.50 -22.58 16.05
N ALA A 743 7.13 -21.38 16.52
CA ALA A 743 5.86 -21.08 17.22
C ALA A 743 4.89 -20.19 16.41
N SER A 744 5.02 -20.19 15.08
CA SER A 744 4.03 -19.56 14.19
C SER A 744 2.91 -20.56 13.85
N PRO A 745 1.69 -20.11 13.54
CA PRO A 745 0.65 -21.01 13.06
C PRO A 745 1.07 -21.65 11.72
N ALA A 746 0.80 -22.95 11.55
CA ALA A 746 1.10 -23.68 10.31
C ALA A 746 0.18 -23.27 9.15
N TYR A 747 -0.98 -22.73 9.48
CA TYR A 747 -2.04 -22.39 8.56
C TYR A 747 -2.66 -21.04 8.88
N ALA A 748 -2.94 -20.25 7.86
CA ALA A 748 -3.65 -18.98 7.99
C ALA A 748 -4.69 -18.87 6.87
N SER A 749 -5.97 -18.83 7.25
CA SER A 749 -7.02 -18.43 6.33
C SER A 749 -7.33 -16.95 6.52
N LYS A 750 -7.60 -16.23 5.41
CA LYS A 750 -8.38 -14.99 5.56
C LYS A 750 -9.73 -15.44 6.09
N LYS A 751 -10.10 -14.99 7.29
CA LYS A 751 -11.50 -15.04 7.73
C LYS A 751 -12.31 -14.37 6.63
N ASN A 752 -12.97 -15.16 5.78
CA ASN A 752 -14.06 -14.64 4.99
C ASN A 752 -15.08 -14.15 6.02
N GLU A 753 -15.31 -12.84 6.09
CA GLU A 753 -16.39 -12.29 6.93
C GLU A 753 -17.76 -12.77 6.43
N TRP A 754 -17.80 -13.24 5.18
CA TRP A 754 -18.97 -13.68 4.43
C TRP A 754 -19.10 -15.20 4.45
N LYS A 755 -20.25 -15.69 4.86
CA LYS A 755 -20.62 -17.12 4.99
C LYS A 755 -20.99 -17.75 3.65
N VAL A 756 -21.38 -16.95 2.67
CA VAL A 756 -21.62 -17.43 1.29
C VAL A 756 -21.15 -16.40 0.28
N THR A 757 -20.57 -16.90 -0.82
CA THR A 757 -20.17 -16.10 -1.99
C THR A 757 -20.80 -16.69 -3.24
N TYR A 758 -21.31 -15.84 -4.14
CA TYR A 758 -21.95 -16.29 -5.38
C TYR A 758 -21.86 -15.27 -6.51
N GLN A 759 -22.01 -15.75 -7.74
CA GLN A 759 -22.09 -14.92 -8.94
C GLN A 759 -22.98 -15.58 -9.98
N THR A 760 -23.60 -14.77 -10.84
CA THR A 760 -24.46 -15.24 -11.92
C THR A 760 -23.93 -14.83 -13.29
N HIS A 761 -24.18 -15.65 -14.30
CA HIS A 761 -23.99 -15.30 -15.71
C HIS A 761 -25.27 -14.65 -16.27
N VAL A 762 -25.19 -13.40 -16.68
CA VAL A 762 -26.32 -12.60 -17.18
C VAL A 762 -26.26 -12.50 -18.70
N GLN A 763 -27.41 -12.62 -19.36
CA GLN A 763 -27.54 -12.45 -20.81
C GLN A 763 -26.85 -11.15 -21.28
N ASN A 764 -26.01 -11.27 -22.32
CA ASN A 764 -25.27 -10.17 -22.95
C ASN A 764 -24.26 -9.43 -22.04
N GLN A 765 -24.17 -9.78 -20.76
CA GLN A 765 -23.24 -9.16 -19.80
C GLN A 765 -22.19 -10.16 -19.29
N GLY A 766 -22.43 -11.46 -19.46
CA GLY A 766 -21.51 -12.49 -19.00
C GLY A 766 -21.54 -12.66 -17.47
N TRP A 767 -20.46 -13.23 -16.93
CA TRP A 767 -20.29 -13.39 -15.49
C TRP A 767 -20.20 -12.04 -14.79
N GLN A 768 -21.07 -11.82 -13.81
CA GLN A 768 -21.01 -10.66 -12.93
C GLN A 768 -19.96 -10.87 -11.84
N SER A 769 -19.53 -9.78 -11.20
CA SER A 769 -18.68 -9.86 -10.01
C SER A 769 -19.33 -10.72 -8.92
N SER A 770 -18.50 -11.42 -8.15
CA SER A 770 -18.96 -12.16 -6.97
C SER A 770 -19.52 -11.22 -5.91
N VAL A 771 -20.63 -11.64 -5.33
CA VAL A 771 -21.32 -10.98 -4.22
C VAL A 771 -21.40 -11.91 -3.01
N PHE A 772 -21.76 -11.37 -1.86
CA PHE A 772 -21.72 -12.03 -0.56
C PHE A 772 -23.09 -11.99 0.13
N ASP A 773 -23.19 -12.55 1.34
CA ASP A 773 -24.42 -12.68 2.14
C ASP A 773 -25.43 -11.54 1.95
N GLY A 774 -26.56 -11.88 1.33
CA GLY A 774 -27.72 -11.00 1.15
C GLY A 774 -27.60 -9.99 0.00
N ALA A 775 -26.44 -9.85 -0.65
CA ALA A 775 -26.25 -8.91 -1.75
C ALA A 775 -26.79 -9.48 -3.08
N MET A 776 -27.46 -8.65 -3.89
CA MET A 776 -28.04 -9.12 -5.16
C MET A 776 -26.95 -9.50 -6.18
N SER A 777 -27.06 -10.69 -6.80
CA SER A 777 -26.34 -11.06 -8.03
C SER A 777 -27.31 -11.11 -9.21
N GLY A 778 -26.92 -10.51 -10.34
CA GLY A 778 -27.76 -10.39 -11.53
C GLY A 778 -28.34 -8.99 -11.71
N THR A 779 -29.53 -8.90 -12.27
CA THR A 779 -30.26 -7.64 -12.52
C THR A 779 -31.66 -7.71 -11.95
N SER A 780 -32.33 -6.56 -11.83
CA SER A 780 -33.74 -6.50 -11.44
C SER A 780 -34.45 -5.51 -12.36
N GLY A 781 -35.48 -5.96 -13.07
CA GLY A 781 -36.30 -5.11 -13.94
C GLY A 781 -35.65 -4.73 -15.28
N GLN A 782 -34.43 -5.21 -15.57
CA GLN A 782 -33.72 -4.92 -16.82
C GLN A 782 -34.06 -5.87 -17.96
N SER A 783 -34.94 -6.85 -17.72
CA SER A 783 -35.33 -7.86 -18.70
C SER A 783 -34.20 -8.76 -19.23
N LEU A 784 -33.10 -8.89 -18.47
CA LEU A 784 -32.00 -9.80 -18.79
C LEU A 784 -32.13 -11.09 -17.99
N ARG A 785 -32.02 -12.24 -18.67
CA ARG A 785 -32.09 -13.56 -18.02
C ARG A 785 -30.77 -13.91 -17.33
N LEU A 786 -30.86 -14.60 -16.19
CA LEU A 786 -29.78 -15.43 -15.68
C LEU A 786 -29.67 -16.70 -16.52
N GLU A 787 -28.45 -17.12 -16.82
CA GLU A 787 -28.17 -18.33 -17.60
C GLU A 787 -27.42 -19.40 -16.77
N ALA A 788 -26.59 -18.98 -15.81
CA ALA A 788 -25.86 -19.88 -14.90
C ALA A 788 -25.53 -19.20 -13.56
N ILE A 789 -25.14 -20.00 -12.56
CA ILE A 789 -24.73 -19.55 -11.22
C ILE A 789 -23.62 -20.43 -10.66
N THR A 790 -22.74 -19.84 -9.85
CA THR A 790 -21.80 -20.54 -8.95
C THR A 790 -21.96 -20.00 -7.54
N ILE A 791 -21.96 -20.87 -6.53
CA ILE A 791 -22.13 -20.57 -5.10
C ILE A 791 -21.13 -21.38 -4.29
N SER A 792 -20.44 -20.73 -3.35
CA SER A 792 -19.46 -21.35 -2.44
C SER A 792 -19.69 -20.91 -1.00
N LEU A 793 -19.42 -21.81 -0.03
CA LEU A 793 -19.43 -21.46 1.39
C LEU A 793 -18.16 -20.75 1.83
N GLY A 794 -18.30 -19.90 2.85
CA GLY A 794 -17.19 -19.31 3.58
C GLY A 794 -16.50 -20.35 4.47
N GLU A 795 -15.18 -20.33 4.48
CA GLU A 795 -14.32 -21.28 5.22
C GLU A 795 -14.40 -21.16 6.74
N GLN A 796 -15.04 -20.11 7.26
CA GLN A 796 -15.31 -19.91 8.69
C GLN A 796 -16.49 -20.72 9.22
N LEU A 797 -17.25 -21.36 8.33
CA LEU A 797 -18.35 -22.24 8.71
C LEU A 797 -17.79 -23.63 9.13
N PRO A 798 -18.52 -24.39 9.97
CA PRO A 798 -18.19 -25.78 10.28
C PRO A 798 -18.04 -26.65 9.02
N GLU A 799 -17.44 -27.84 9.14
CA GLU A 799 -17.24 -28.71 7.97
C GLU A 799 -18.55 -29.00 7.23
N GLY A 800 -18.52 -28.98 5.90
CA GLY A 800 -19.69 -29.23 5.08
C GLY A 800 -19.63 -28.55 3.73
N SER A 801 -20.71 -28.70 2.96
CA SER A 801 -20.81 -28.21 1.59
C SER A 801 -22.13 -27.48 1.36
N ILE A 802 -22.14 -26.56 0.40
CA ILE A 802 -23.37 -26.05 -0.21
C ILE A 802 -23.67 -26.82 -1.49
N GLU A 803 -24.88 -27.36 -1.59
CA GLU A 803 -25.37 -28.09 -2.75
C GLU A 803 -26.53 -27.33 -3.39
N TYR A 804 -26.51 -27.18 -4.70
CA TYR A 804 -27.54 -26.43 -5.43
C TYR A 804 -27.80 -26.99 -6.83
N THR A 805 -29.01 -26.74 -7.32
CA THR A 805 -29.44 -27.06 -8.68
C THR A 805 -30.34 -25.96 -9.23
N THR A 806 -30.38 -25.84 -10.55
CA THR A 806 -31.19 -24.87 -11.27
C THR A 806 -32.16 -25.58 -12.23
N HIS A 807 -33.36 -25.02 -12.37
CA HIS A 807 -34.31 -25.39 -13.41
C HIS A 807 -34.07 -24.54 -14.64
N VAL A 808 -33.67 -25.16 -15.74
CA VAL A 808 -33.27 -24.49 -16.99
C VAL A 808 -34.31 -24.72 -18.07
N GLN A 809 -34.60 -23.67 -18.84
CA GLN A 809 -35.47 -23.74 -20.02
C GLN A 809 -35.14 -24.95 -20.89
N ASN A 810 -36.17 -25.72 -21.24
CA ASN A 810 -36.12 -26.93 -22.09
C ASN A 810 -35.26 -28.08 -21.55
N LYS A 811 -34.68 -27.96 -20.35
CA LYS A 811 -33.87 -29.01 -19.70
C LYS A 811 -34.47 -29.48 -18.37
N GLY A 812 -35.29 -28.65 -17.75
CA GLY A 812 -35.82 -28.95 -16.42
C GLY A 812 -34.77 -28.76 -15.33
N TRP A 813 -34.95 -29.45 -14.20
CA TRP A 813 -33.95 -29.50 -13.14
C TRP A 813 -32.69 -30.24 -13.57
N LEU A 814 -31.54 -29.63 -13.38
CA LEU A 814 -30.23 -30.25 -13.63
C LEU A 814 -29.78 -31.11 -12.43
N ASP A 815 -28.72 -31.89 -12.64
CA ASP A 815 -28.04 -32.59 -11.54
C ASP A 815 -27.49 -31.59 -10.51
N PRO A 816 -27.64 -31.85 -9.20
CA PRO A 816 -27.07 -30.99 -8.16
C PRO A 816 -25.55 -30.89 -8.24
N VAL A 817 -25.04 -29.69 -7.99
CA VAL A 817 -23.61 -29.37 -7.93
C VAL A 817 -23.24 -28.81 -6.56
N LYS A 818 -21.94 -28.73 -6.26
CA LYS A 818 -21.44 -28.27 -4.95
C LYS A 818 -20.35 -27.22 -5.10
N ASP A 819 -20.23 -26.36 -4.08
CA ASP A 819 -19.03 -25.55 -3.78
C ASP A 819 -18.29 -24.99 -5.01
N GLY A 820 -18.88 -23.97 -5.65
CA GLY A 820 -18.30 -23.25 -6.79
C GLY A 820 -18.52 -23.90 -8.16
N ALA A 821 -19.00 -25.15 -8.23
CA ALA A 821 -19.30 -25.80 -9.50
C ALA A 821 -20.51 -25.19 -10.22
N LEU A 822 -20.42 -24.99 -11.53
CA LEU A 822 -21.45 -24.31 -12.32
C LEU A 822 -22.79 -25.08 -12.35
N SER A 823 -23.90 -24.38 -12.03
CA SER A 823 -25.26 -24.85 -12.34
C SER A 823 -25.91 -23.93 -13.38
N GLY A 824 -26.44 -24.51 -14.46
CA GLY A 824 -27.06 -23.77 -15.57
C GLY A 824 -26.34 -23.97 -16.90
N THR A 825 -26.38 -22.98 -17.78
CA THR A 825 -25.68 -22.97 -19.08
C THR A 825 -25.04 -21.62 -19.35
N SER A 826 -23.82 -21.58 -19.87
CA SER A 826 -23.19 -20.35 -20.39
C SER A 826 -23.10 -20.44 -21.92
N GLY A 827 -23.45 -19.36 -22.62
CA GLY A 827 -23.34 -19.26 -24.09
C GLY A 827 -24.39 -20.04 -24.91
N GLN A 828 -25.33 -20.72 -24.25
CA GLN A 828 -26.41 -21.47 -24.91
C GLN A 828 -27.73 -20.69 -25.02
N GLY A 829 -27.82 -19.52 -24.41
CA GLY A 829 -29.01 -18.66 -24.47
C GLY A 829 -30.22 -19.16 -23.69
N LEU A 830 -30.06 -20.15 -22.80
CA LEU A 830 -31.15 -20.72 -22.00
C LEU A 830 -31.27 -19.99 -20.66
N ARG A 831 -32.51 -19.64 -20.28
CA ARG A 831 -32.80 -18.98 -19.00
C ARG A 831 -32.85 -19.98 -17.84
N LEU A 832 -32.43 -19.53 -16.67
CA LEU A 832 -32.83 -20.11 -15.40
C LEU A 832 -34.29 -19.71 -15.10
N GLU A 833 -35.07 -20.63 -14.54
CA GLU A 833 -36.49 -20.42 -14.17
C GLU A 833 -36.74 -20.64 -12.67
N ALA A 834 -35.92 -21.49 -12.04
CA ALA A 834 -35.94 -21.74 -10.59
C ALA A 834 -34.58 -22.23 -10.08
N ILE A 835 -34.40 -22.20 -8.76
CA ILE A 835 -33.20 -22.66 -8.06
C ILE A 835 -33.57 -23.33 -6.73
N ARG A 836 -32.75 -24.31 -6.33
CA ARG A 836 -32.82 -25.00 -5.04
C ARG A 836 -31.44 -25.06 -4.42
N ILE A 837 -31.29 -24.71 -3.15
CA ILE A 837 -30.00 -24.59 -2.45
C ILE A 837 -30.11 -25.18 -1.04
N ARG A 838 -29.18 -26.04 -0.64
CA ARG A 838 -29.12 -26.61 0.71
C ARG A 838 -27.70 -26.69 1.25
N LEU A 839 -27.58 -26.62 2.57
CA LEU A 839 -26.35 -26.94 3.29
C LEU A 839 -26.30 -28.44 3.61
N THR A 840 -25.09 -29.02 3.62
CA THR A 840 -24.83 -30.44 3.94
C THR A 840 -23.60 -30.56 4.84
N GLY A 841 -23.49 -31.62 5.63
CA GLY A 841 -22.41 -31.77 6.64
C GLY A 841 -22.70 -31.01 7.94
N GLU A 842 -21.69 -30.83 8.79
CA GLU A 842 -21.79 -30.17 10.10
C GLU A 842 -22.32 -28.74 10.02
N VAL A 843 -21.99 -28.00 8.94
CA VAL A 843 -22.52 -26.64 8.71
C VAL A 843 -24.05 -26.61 8.68
N SER A 844 -24.70 -27.66 8.18
CA SER A 844 -26.17 -27.75 8.09
C SER A 844 -26.85 -27.93 9.45
N GLU A 845 -26.10 -28.36 10.46
CA GLU A 845 -26.56 -28.51 11.84
C GLU A 845 -26.51 -27.17 12.58
N SER A 846 -25.55 -26.31 12.23
CA SER A 846 -25.29 -25.03 12.90
C SER A 846 -25.86 -23.81 12.18
N TYR A 847 -26.21 -23.94 10.90
CA TYR A 847 -26.69 -22.83 10.07
C TYR A 847 -27.90 -23.21 9.20
N ASP A 848 -28.67 -22.19 8.83
CA ASP A 848 -29.70 -22.24 7.81
C ASP A 848 -29.30 -21.35 6.63
N ILE A 849 -29.74 -21.73 5.43
CA ILE A 849 -29.56 -20.93 4.21
C ILE A 849 -30.92 -20.44 3.70
N TYR A 850 -31.00 -19.13 3.45
CA TYR A 850 -32.14 -18.46 2.86
C TYR A 850 -31.76 -17.89 1.49
N TYR A 851 -32.65 -18.02 0.51
CA TYR A 851 -32.46 -17.46 -0.82
C TYR A 851 -33.77 -17.07 -1.48
N ARG A 852 -33.73 -16.04 -2.32
CA ARG A 852 -34.87 -15.64 -3.16
C ARG A 852 -34.40 -15.18 -4.53
N VAL A 853 -35.30 -15.21 -5.50
CA VAL A 853 -35.03 -14.82 -6.88
C VAL A 853 -36.00 -13.73 -7.34
N HIS A 854 -35.55 -12.91 -8.29
CA HIS A 854 -36.41 -11.99 -9.03
C HIS A 854 -36.88 -12.68 -10.31
N ALA A 855 -38.15 -13.07 -10.36
CA ALA A 855 -38.74 -13.74 -11.53
C ALA A 855 -39.49 -12.74 -12.42
N GLN A 856 -39.34 -12.90 -13.73
CA GLN A 856 -40.07 -12.11 -14.73
C GLN A 856 -41.58 -12.06 -14.41
N ASN A 857 -42.18 -10.88 -14.54
CA ASN A 857 -43.61 -10.60 -14.31
C ASN A 857 -44.13 -10.87 -12.88
N ILE A 858 -43.27 -11.27 -11.94
CA ILE A 858 -43.62 -11.47 -10.53
C ILE A 858 -42.84 -10.48 -9.65
N GLY A 859 -41.56 -10.26 -9.96
CA GLY A 859 -40.63 -9.51 -9.13
C GLY A 859 -39.90 -10.43 -8.14
N TRP A 860 -39.43 -9.85 -7.03
CA TRP A 860 -38.81 -10.60 -5.94
C TRP A 860 -39.82 -11.56 -5.31
N MET A 861 -39.45 -12.84 -5.30
CA MET A 861 -40.23 -13.90 -4.66
C MET A 861 -39.93 -13.97 -3.15
N GLY A 862 -40.71 -14.76 -2.43
CA GLY A 862 -40.42 -15.06 -1.02
C GLY A 862 -39.08 -15.78 -0.84
N TRP A 863 -38.52 -15.68 0.36
CA TRP A 863 -37.32 -16.42 0.76
C TRP A 863 -37.62 -17.91 0.93
N ALA A 864 -36.97 -18.74 0.13
CA ALA A 864 -36.91 -20.20 0.31
C ALA A 864 -35.84 -20.55 1.36
N LYS A 865 -36.02 -21.67 2.05
CA LYS A 865 -35.10 -22.16 3.09
C LYS A 865 -34.63 -23.58 2.80
N ASN A 866 -33.34 -23.86 3.02
CA ASN A 866 -32.78 -25.23 3.15
C ASN A 866 -33.33 -26.29 2.17
N GLY A 867 -33.19 -26.07 0.86
CA GLY A 867 -33.59 -27.03 -0.16
C GLY A 867 -35.04 -26.88 -0.65
N GLU A 868 -35.77 -25.87 -0.20
CA GLU A 868 -37.03 -25.45 -0.83
C GLU A 868 -36.80 -24.85 -2.22
N ASP A 869 -37.79 -24.88 -3.11
CA ASP A 869 -37.65 -24.26 -4.42
C ASP A 869 -37.80 -22.73 -4.33
N SER A 870 -37.07 -22.00 -5.16
CA SER A 870 -37.26 -20.56 -5.38
C SER A 870 -37.35 -20.25 -6.87
N GLY A 871 -38.39 -19.52 -7.31
CA GLY A 871 -38.63 -19.23 -8.72
C GLY A 871 -39.96 -19.78 -9.24
N THR A 872 -39.98 -20.19 -10.52
CA THR A 872 -41.19 -20.69 -11.17
C THR A 872 -40.96 -21.95 -11.98
N ALA A 873 -41.97 -22.82 -12.04
CA ALA A 873 -42.03 -23.95 -12.96
C ALA A 873 -43.32 -23.90 -13.80
N GLY A 874 -43.21 -24.18 -15.10
CA GLY A 874 -44.35 -24.18 -16.04
C GLY A 874 -44.81 -22.79 -16.53
N TYR A 875 -44.23 -21.70 -16.01
CA TYR A 875 -44.55 -20.33 -16.44
C TYR A 875 -43.67 -19.79 -17.57
N ALA A 876 -42.53 -20.43 -17.84
CA ALA A 876 -41.52 -19.94 -18.78
C ALA A 876 -40.92 -18.56 -18.40
N TYR A 877 -40.96 -18.18 -17.12
CA TYR A 877 -40.42 -16.91 -16.63
C TYR A 877 -38.93 -17.03 -16.33
N ARG A 878 -38.14 -16.09 -16.85
CA ARG A 878 -36.71 -16.00 -16.54
C ARG A 878 -36.51 -15.50 -15.12
N LEU A 879 -35.44 -15.98 -14.48
CA LEU A 879 -34.84 -15.30 -13.34
C LEU A 879 -33.98 -14.15 -13.86
N GLU A 880 -34.01 -13.02 -13.15
CA GLU A 880 -33.19 -11.84 -13.48
C GLU A 880 -32.10 -11.60 -12.43
N GLY A 881 -32.37 -11.91 -11.16
CA GLY A 881 -31.44 -11.74 -10.05
C GLY A 881 -31.72 -12.69 -8.89
N ILE A 882 -30.77 -12.81 -7.97
CA ILE A 882 -30.79 -13.71 -6.81
C ILE A 882 -30.12 -13.08 -5.59
N GLU A 883 -30.64 -13.37 -4.40
CA GLU A 883 -30.01 -13.10 -3.11
C GLU A 883 -29.90 -14.41 -2.31
N ILE A 884 -28.79 -14.62 -1.61
CA ILE A 884 -28.49 -15.80 -0.79
C ILE A 884 -27.84 -15.34 0.50
N GLN A 885 -28.31 -15.86 1.64
CA GLN A 885 -27.82 -15.49 2.95
C GLN A 885 -27.73 -16.71 3.88
N VAL A 886 -26.63 -16.84 4.62
CA VAL A 886 -26.44 -17.90 5.61
C VAL A 886 -26.56 -17.32 7.03
N VAL A 887 -27.46 -17.89 7.82
CA VAL A 887 -27.79 -17.42 9.17
C VAL A 887 -27.65 -18.55 10.18
N PRO A 888 -27.40 -18.24 11.48
CA PRO A 888 -27.38 -19.28 12.51
C PRO A 888 -28.65 -20.13 12.48
N LYS A 889 -28.54 -21.40 12.85
CA LYS A 889 -29.67 -22.34 12.84
C LYS A 889 -30.87 -21.76 13.59
N GLY A 890 -32.04 -21.78 12.96
CA GLY A 890 -33.29 -21.31 13.54
C GLY A 890 -33.50 -19.79 13.52
N ALA A 891 -32.55 -18.99 13.01
CA ALA A 891 -32.74 -17.55 12.83
C ALA A 891 -33.87 -17.26 11.82
N PRO A 892 -34.59 -16.12 11.97
CA PRO A 892 -35.67 -15.76 11.07
C PRO A 892 -35.17 -15.48 9.64
N ALA A 893 -36.05 -15.67 8.66
CA ALA A 893 -35.77 -15.28 7.27
C ALA A 893 -35.54 -13.76 7.16
N PRO A 894 -34.72 -13.29 6.21
CA PRO A 894 -34.47 -11.85 6.02
C PRO A 894 -35.72 -11.06 5.60
N GLY A 895 -36.74 -11.75 5.08
CA GLY A 895 -38.03 -11.18 4.74
C GLY A 895 -39.11 -12.25 4.60
N SER A 896 -40.22 -11.92 3.93
CA SER A 896 -41.33 -12.84 3.72
C SER A 896 -40.89 -14.13 3.04
N THR A 897 -41.30 -15.28 3.55
CA THR A 897 -41.12 -16.60 2.93
C THR A 897 -42.32 -16.99 2.05
N ALA A 898 -43.38 -16.18 2.03
CA ALA A 898 -44.59 -16.49 1.28
C ALA A 898 -44.34 -16.40 -0.23
N GLY A 899 -44.74 -17.44 -0.97
CA GLY A 899 -44.66 -17.47 -2.43
C GLY A 899 -43.24 -17.53 -2.97
N ALA A 900 -42.32 -18.21 -2.28
CA ALA A 900 -40.96 -18.44 -2.75
C ALA A 900 -40.91 -19.22 -4.07
N PHE A 901 -41.87 -20.12 -4.31
CA PHE A 901 -42.01 -20.90 -5.53
C PHE A 901 -43.43 -20.88 -6.07
N ARG A 902 -43.58 -20.89 -7.40
CA ARG A 902 -44.88 -21.04 -8.08
C ARG A 902 -44.81 -22.09 -9.20
N VAL A 903 -45.80 -22.97 -9.23
CA VAL A 903 -45.96 -23.98 -10.29
C VAL A 903 -47.26 -23.73 -11.05
N ARG A 904 -47.19 -23.74 -12.38
CA ARG A 904 -48.36 -23.77 -13.25
C ARG A 904 -48.65 -25.23 -13.59
N GLY A 905 -49.83 -25.71 -13.20
CA GLY A 905 -50.34 -27.04 -13.56
C GLY A 905 -50.68 -27.18 -15.03
#